data_AF-A0A9Q3SSY1-F1
#
_entry.id   AF-A0A9Q3SSY1-F1
#
_cell.length_a   1.000
_cell.length_b   1.000
_cell.length_c   1.000
_cell.angle_alpha   90.00
_cell.angle_beta   90.00
_cell.angle_gamma   90.00
#
_symmetry.space_group_name_H-M   'P 1'
#
loop_
_entity.id
_entity.type
_entity.pdbx_description
1 polymer ?
#
loop_
_entity_poly.entity_id
_entity_poly.type
_entity_poly.pdbx_seq_one_letter_code
_entity_poly.pdbx_strand_id
1 'polypeptide(L)'
;MSTPDLALTVRLTSSAADARRGVVRVHAEVLTALGLREWDAVELIGARRTATVVALAPAGTPTGTVLLDDVTMSNAGLTENASVVVAPVSVQAARTVLVHGSATTTALDDATLRRALLGKVVVAGDAVSLLPRDLGPGTSTASVSQTLSRTVGVAWTTELLTVTSTDPAGIVSIQPTTAVTRGAAARGQSSERTTPEPVEAAPQPVIPVDDLVGVRDQAAKLTEWLELSLDRPELLRTLGASAQLGVLVSGPGGVGKSTFVRAVAAGRRLVEIDGPSVGSLAPEDRLAAVAAAADRLTDSPTGAVLLVGNVDALLPLSADGRGSAADPVSTLVLDRLRQVVQTPGTALICTTSRPDAADPRLRAPDLCDRELALPLPGSVERAALLEALLRDVPTRKITPADIALRTPGFVVADLAALCREAAVRAAVRAHRDSTEPVLTQDDLVGALSVIRPLSRSGTEELAVGSLTLDDVGDMVETKRALTEAVLWPLRHPDSFARLGVEPPRGVLLYGPPGCGKTFVVRALASSGQLSVHAVKGAELMDKWVGSSEKAVRELFRRARDSAPSLIFLDEVDALAPRRGQSSDSGVGDRVVAALLTEMDGVEPLQDVVILGATNRPELIDPALLRPGRLEKLVFVPPPDAEARRAILATAGASVPLADDVDLDSLAEDLDGYSAADCAALLREAALAAMRRDVDTAVVTADDVATARDAVRPSLDPVQVAALEAYSTRE
;
A
#
# COMPACT_ATOMS: atom_id res chain seq x y z
N MET A 1 -15.49 21.06 9.31
CA MET A 1 -15.19 20.51 10.64
C MET A 1 -13.70 20.69 10.89
N SER A 2 -13.27 20.85 12.14
CA SER A 2 -11.85 20.68 12.47
C SER A 2 -11.45 19.22 12.27
N THR A 3 -10.17 18.98 11.93
CA THR A 3 -9.56 17.66 12.12
C THR A 3 -9.57 17.33 13.61
N PRO A 4 -9.93 16.10 14.03
CA PRO A 4 -9.87 15.73 15.44
C PRO A 4 -8.41 15.71 15.90
N ASP A 5 -8.15 16.32 17.05
CA ASP A 5 -6.85 16.38 17.69
C ASP A 5 -6.96 16.14 19.21
N LEU A 6 -5.91 15.60 19.82
CA LEU A 6 -5.85 15.33 21.26
C LEU A 6 -4.53 15.79 21.85
N ALA A 7 -4.59 16.50 22.98
CA ALA A 7 -3.44 16.84 23.79
C ALA A 7 -3.10 15.68 24.74
N LEU A 8 -1.87 15.16 24.67
CA LEU A 8 -1.40 14.01 25.43
C LEU A 8 -0.08 14.32 26.14
N THR A 9 0.19 13.63 27.25
CA THR A 9 1.43 13.77 28.02
C THR A 9 2.53 12.91 27.41
N VAL A 10 3.65 13.53 27.06
CA VAL A 10 4.86 12.88 26.54
C VAL A 10 5.55 12.06 27.64
N ARG A 11 5.85 10.79 27.37
CA ARG A 11 6.82 9.99 28.14
C ARG A 11 7.87 9.40 27.20
N LEU A 12 9.09 9.19 27.70
CA LEU A 12 10.13 8.53 26.91
C LEU A 12 9.87 7.01 26.87
N THR A 13 9.94 6.40 25.68
CA THR A 13 9.86 4.93 25.56
C THR A 13 11.14 4.27 26.04
N SER A 14 11.01 3.26 26.90
CA SER A 14 12.10 2.37 27.31
C SER A 14 12.29 1.17 26.35
N SER A 15 11.46 1.08 25.30
CA SER A 15 11.49 -0.01 24.33
C SER A 15 12.62 0.15 23.31
N ALA A 16 13.66 -0.68 23.46
CA ALA A 16 14.73 -0.81 22.46
C ALA A 16 14.25 -1.34 21.09
N ALA A 17 13.03 -1.87 21.00
CA ALA A 17 12.42 -2.30 19.74
C ALA A 17 11.86 -1.11 18.94
N ASP A 18 11.29 -0.11 19.61
CA ASP A 18 10.70 1.10 18.99
C ASP A 18 11.73 2.21 18.79
N ALA A 19 12.76 2.27 19.64
CA ALA A 19 13.74 3.36 19.67
C ALA A 19 14.36 3.69 18.30
N ARG A 20 14.25 4.97 17.91
CA ARG A 20 14.82 5.60 16.71
C ARG A 20 14.26 5.08 15.39
N ARG A 21 13.10 4.41 15.44
CA ARG A 21 12.39 3.89 14.25
C ARG A 21 11.34 4.83 13.69
N GLY A 22 10.99 5.92 14.41
CA GLY A 22 9.89 6.81 14.03
C GLY A 22 8.55 6.10 14.24
N VAL A 23 8.27 5.72 15.48
CA VAL A 23 7.03 5.07 15.92
C VAL A 23 6.63 5.69 17.26
N VAL A 24 5.36 6.06 17.41
CA VAL A 24 4.80 6.53 18.69
C VAL A 24 3.70 5.62 19.18
N ARG A 25 3.59 5.48 20.50
CA ARG A 25 2.70 4.52 21.16
C ARG A 25 1.62 5.26 21.93
N VAL A 26 0.34 5.00 21.62
CA VAL A 26 -0.84 5.61 22.30
C VAL A 26 -1.82 4.54 22.78
N HIS A 27 -2.71 4.90 23.70
CA HIS A 27 -3.77 4.01 24.17
C HIS A 27 -4.84 3.74 23.10
N ALA A 28 -5.61 2.65 23.25
CA ALA A 28 -6.63 2.25 22.28
C ALA A 28 -7.72 3.31 22.10
N GLU A 29 -8.16 3.94 23.19
CA GLU A 29 -9.11 5.07 23.19
C GLU A 29 -8.63 6.25 22.35
N VAL A 30 -7.33 6.57 22.37
CA VAL A 30 -6.74 7.66 21.57
C VAL A 30 -6.85 7.35 20.07
N LEU A 31 -6.59 6.10 19.66
CA LEU A 31 -6.81 5.66 18.28
C LEU A 31 -8.29 5.80 17.91
N THR A 32 -9.19 5.29 18.75
CA THR A 32 -10.65 5.32 18.52
C THR A 32 -11.20 6.75 18.40
N ALA A 33 -10.80 7.65 19.31
CA ALA A 33 -11.23 9.04 19.34
C ALA A 33 -10.76 9.83 18.11
N LEU A 34 -9.48 9.69 17.74
CA LEU A 34 -8.91 10.32 16.53
C LEU A 34 -9.34 9.63 15.22
N GLY A 35 -9.97 8.45 15.29
CA GLY A 35 -10.37 7.66 14.12
C GLY A 35 -9.22 6.95 13.41
N LEU A 36 -8.10 6.75 14.10
CA LEU A 36 -6.85 6.16 13.61
C LEU A 36 -6.81 4.64 13.80
N ARG A 37 -5.90 3.98 13.08
CA ARG A 37 -5.47 2.60 13.29
C ARG A 37 -3.98 2.54 13.57
N GLU A 38 -3.49 1.38 13.99
CA GLU A 38 -2.04 1.14 14.02
C GLU A 38 -1.44 1.31 12.60
N TRP A 39 -0.28 1.95 12.55
CA TRP A 39 0.51 2.29 11.36
C TRP A 39 -0.08 3.35 10.44
N ASP A 40 -1.17 4.01 10.84
CA ASP A 40 -1.55 5.29 10.26
C ASP A 40 -0.55 6.39 10.68
N ALA A 41 -0.49 7.45 9.87
CA ALA A 41 0.42 8.57 10.12
C ALA A 41 -0.25 9.66 10.96
N VAL A 42 0.54 10.24 11.86
CA VAL A 42 0.11 11.35 12.73
C VAL A 42 1.09 12.53 12.65
N GLU A 43 0.55 13.74 12.66
CA GLU A 43 1.31 14.95 12.94
C GLU A 43 1.46 15.08 14.46
N LEU A 44 2.69 15.34 14.92
CA LEU A 44 2.98 15.74 16.29
C LEU A 44 3.23 17.24 16.31
N ILE A 45 2.39 17.95 17.05
CA ILE A 45 2.44 19.41 17.18
C ILE A 45 2.95 19.73 18.59
N GLY A 46 4.26 19.95 18.70
CA GLY A 46 4.96 20.46 19.88
C GLY A 46 5.45 21.89 19.66
N ALA A 47 6.63 22.21 20.20
CA ALA A 47 7.33 23.45 19.84
C ALA A 47 7.78 23.47 18.36
N ARG A 48 7.84 22.30 17.73
CA ARG A 48 7.99 22.07 16.30
C ARG A 48 6.89 21.11 15.82
N ARG A 49 6.62 21.14 14.51
CA ARG A 49 5.79 20.14 13.82
C ARG A 49 6.70 19.07 13.21
N THR A 50 6.36 17.81 13.41
CA THR A 50 7.00 16.63 12.79
C THR A 50 5.92 15.57 12.56
N ALA A 51 6.24 14.50 11.84
CA ALA A 51 5.28 13.44 11.53
C ALA A 51 5.90 12.05 11.67
N THR A 52 5.07 11.09 12.05
CA THR A 52 5.49 9.74 12.47
C THR A 52 4.33 8.75 12.23
N VAL A 53 4.53 7.46 12.52
CA VAL A 53 3.44 6.48 12.52
C VAL A 53 3.04 6.09 13.95
N VAL A 54 1.74 5.98 14.18
CA VAL A 54 1.16 5.59 15.47
C VAL A 54 1.08 4.07 15.58
N ALA A 55 1.16 3.53 16.79
CA ALA A 55 0.93 2.12 17.11
C ALA A 55 0.36 2.00 18.53
N LEU A 56 -0.19 0.82 18.87
CA LEU A 56 -0.82 0.57 20.16
C LEU A 56 0.23 0.51 21.28
N ALA A 57 -0.03 1.18 22.40
CA ALA A 57 0.84 1.18 23.57
C ALA A 57 0.77 -0.14 24.38
N PRO A 58 1.83 -0.47 25.15
CA PRO A 58 1.80 -1.60 26.07
C PRO A 58 0.68 -1.48 27.10
N ALA A 59 0.07 -2.62 27.48
CA ALA A 59 -0.95 -2.67 28.51
C ALA A 59 -0.46 -2.03 29.83
N GLY A 60 -1.30 -1.19 30.43
CA GLY A 60 -0.94 -0.37 31.60
C GLY A 60 -0.40 1.03 31.27
N THR A 61 -0.31 1.41 29.99
CA THR A 61 -0.06 2.81 29.59
C THR A 61 -1.36 3.63 29.76
N PRO A 62 -1.38 4.76 30.50
CA PRO A 62 -2.60 5.57 30.68
C PRO A 62 -3.12 6.21 29.39
N THR A 63 -4.44 6.43 29.28
CA THR A 63 -5.07 7.05 28.09
C THR A 63 -4.46 8.40 27.72
N GLY A 64 -4.30 9.31 28.69
CA GLY A 64 -3.71 10.64 28.49
C GLY A 64 -2.20 10.66 28.22
N THR A 65 -1.57 9.53 27.87
CA THR A 65 -0.11 9.38 27.67
C THR A 65 0.23 8.91 26.26
N VAL A 66 1.31 9.49 25.70
CA VAL A 66 1.93 9.04 24.45
C VAL A 66 3.43 8.78 24.68
N LEU A 67 3.91 7.61 24.24
CA LEU A 67 5.32 7.24 24.35
C LEU A 67 6.05 7.58 23.04
N LEU A 68 7.12 8.36 23.14
CA LEU A 68 7.97 8.79 22.03
C LEU A 68 9.39 8.24 22.22
N ASP A 69 10.14 8.10 21.12
CA ASP A 69 11.60 7.94 21.19
C ASP A 69 12.33 9.30 21.28
N ASP A 70 13.60 9.25 21.64
CA ASP A 70 14.45 10.42 21.88
C ASP A 70 14.59 11.33 20.65
N VAL A 71 14.65 10.73 19.46
CA VAL A 71 14.69 11.43 18.16
C VAL A 71 13.36 12.12 17.86
N THR A 72 12.24 11.44 18.06
CA THR A 72 10.89 11.97 17.79
C THR A 72 10.56 13.12 18.75
N MET A 73 10.95 13.02 20.02
CA MET A 73 10.88 14.13 20.99
C MET A 73 11.72 15.33 20.51
N SER A 74 12.95 15.10 20.06
CA SER A 74 13.82 16.16 19.53
C SER A 74 13.27 16.83 18.26
N ASN A 75 12.61 16.06 17.38
CA ASN A 75 12.00 16.57 16.14
C ASN A 75 10.79 17.45 16.43
N ALA A 76 9.92 17.04 17.36
CA ALA A 76 8.77 17.82 17.82
C ALA A 76 9.14 18.97 18.78
N GLY A 77 10.40 19.03 19.24
CA GLY A 77 10.87 20.03 20.21
C GLY A 77 10.25 19.84 21.61
N LEU A 78 10.10 18.60 22.04
CA LEU A 78 9.42 18.19 23.28
C LEU A 78 10.42 17.72 24.35
N THR A 79 10.10 17.98 25.61
CA THR A 79 10.74 17.36 26.77
C THR A 79 9.84 16.27 27.36
N GLU A 80 10.38 15.42 28.22
CA GLU A 80 9.56 14.47 28.95
C GLU A 80 8.54 15.22 29.85
N ASN A 81 7.33 14.68 29.96
CA ASN A 81 6.18 15.26 30.65
C ASN A 81 5.64 16.58 30.03
N ALA A 82 6.11 16.97 28.84
CA ALA A 82 5.46 18.03 28.07
C ALA A 82 4.10 17.56 27.53
N SER A 83 3.21 18.51 27.22
CA SER A 83 2.02 18.23 26.40
C SER A 83 2.38 18.30 24.93
N VAL A 84 1.84 17.37 24.13
CA VAL A 84 1.91 17.35 22.66
C VAL A 84 0.51 17.16 22.10
N VAL A 85 0.17 17.87 21.03
CA VAL A 85 -1.06 17.62 20.28
C VAL A 85 -0.79 16.61 19.19
N VAL A 86 -1.60 15.54 19.14
CA VAL A 86 -1.54 14.48 18.13
C VAL A 86 -2.78 14.58 17.23
N ALA A 87 -2.57 14.59 15.91
CA ALA A 87 -3.64 14.68 14.93
C ALA A 87 -3.40 13.72 13.74
N PRO A 88 -4.46 13.15 13.12
CA PRO A 88 -4.34 12.40 11.87
C PRO A 88 -3.77 13.25 10.74
N VAL A 89 -2.88 12.69 9.90
CA VAL A 89 -2.31 13.44 8.78
C VAL A 89 -2.18 12.63 7.49
N SER A 90 -2.51 13.25 6.36
CA SER A 90 -2.33 12.66 5.04
C SER A 90 -0.87 12.81 4.60
N VAL A 91 -0.25 11.71 4.16
CA VAL A 91 1.18 11.64 3.83
C VAL A 91 1.36 11.36 2.34
N GLN A 92 2.13 12.21 1.67
CA GLN A 92 2.40 12.05 0.24
C GLN A 92 3.61 11.12 0.00
N ALA A 93 3.68 10.46 -1.15
CA ALA A 93 4.86 9.70 -1.54
C ALA A 93 5.96 10.66 -1.99
N ALA A 94 7.14 10.59 -1.36
CA ALA A 94 8.27 11.43 -1.73
C ALA A 94 8.81 11.07 -3.13
N ARG A 95 9.03 12.08 -3.98
CA ARG A 95 9.85 11.97 -5.19
C ARG A 95 11.32 12.09 -4.82
N THR A 96 11.69 13.08 -4.02
CA THR A 96 13.05 13.25 -3.49
C THR A 96 13.02 13.56 -1.99
N VAL A 97 14.04 13.10 -1.27
CA VAL A 97 14.36 13.50 0.10
C VAL A 97 15.86 13.76 0.17
N LEU A 98 16.22 14.99 0.53
CA LEU A 98 17.60 15.41 0.69
C LEU A 98 18.02 15.26 2.15
N VAL A 99 19.16 14.60 2.42
CA VAL A 99 19.68 14.36 3.77
C VAL A 99 21.11 14.87 3.94
N HIS A 100 21.50 15.17 5.18
CA HIS A 100 22.84 15.63 5.54
C HIS A 100 23.39 14.91 6.78
N GLY A 101 24.69 14.63 6.81
CA GLY A 101 25.36 13.83 7.86
C GLY A 101 26.88 13.90 7.76
N SER A 102 27.60 13.12 8.57
CA SER A 102 29.06 13.16 8.67
C SER A 102 29.80 12.70 7.41
N ALA A 103 31.09 13.05 7.32
CA ALA A 103 32.00 12.60 6.26
C ALA A 103 32.25 11.06 6.23
N THR A 104 31.74 10.31 7.21
CA THR A 104 31.70 8.84 7.14
C THR A 104 30.38 8.35 6.54
N THR A 105 29.26 9.06 6.77
CA THR A 105 27.97 8.73 6.12
C THR A 105 27.98 9.01 4.62
N THR A 106 28.88 9.86 4.12
CA THR A 106 29.05 10.15 2.68
C THR A 106 29.58 8.96 1.87
N ALA A 107 30.06 7.89 2.50
CA ALA A 107 30.63 6.71 1.83
C ALA A 107 29.61 5.60 1.46
N LEU A 108 28.30 5.80 1.71
CA LEU A 108 27.24 4.85 1.34
C LEU A 108 26.62 5.23 -0.02
N ASP A 109 26.14 4.28 -0.82
CA ASP A 109 25.34 4.62 -1.99
C ASP A 109 23.92 5.12 -1.61
N ASP A 110 23.28 5.87 -2.51
CA ASP A 110 21.94 6.43 -2.30
C ASP A 110 20.86 5.33 -2.20
N ALA A 111 21.08 4.18 -2.85
CA ALA A 111 20.21 3.02 -2.73
C ALA A 111 20.26 2.42 -1.30
N THR A 112 21.37 2.55 -0.58
CA THR A 112 21.57 2.12 0.81
C THR A 112 20.94 3.11 1.77
N LEU A 113 21.07 4.43 1.53
CA LEU A 113 20.30 5.44 2.26
C LEU A 113 18.79 5.22 2.12
N ARG A 114 18.32 5.03 0.88
CA ARG A 114 16.90 4.75 0.57
C ARG A 114 16.40 3.51 1.28
N ARG A 115 17.18 2.42 1.28
CA ARG A 115 16.80 1.17 1.99
C ARG A 115 16.78 1.33 3.51
N ALA A 116 17.62 2.18 4.10
CA ALA A 116 17.63 2.43 5.54
C ALA A 116 16.47 3.34 6.01
N LEU A 117 16.05 4.28 5.17
CA LEU A 117 15.03 5.30 5.49
C LEU A 117 13.64 5.04 4.87
N LEU A 118 13.49 4.00 4.05
CA LEU A 118 12.21 3.59 3.44
C LEU A 118 11.08 3.54 4.51
N GLY A 119 9.86 3.92 4.10
CA GLY A 119 8.64 3.91 4.91
C GLY A 119 8.67 4.74 6.20
N LYS A 120 9.78 5.42 6.53
CA LYS A 120 9.77 6.49 7.53
C LYS A 120 8.99 7.66 6.96
N VAL A 121 8.12 8.23 7.78
CA VAL A 121 7.48 9.53 7.53
C VAL A 121 8.46 10.60 7.97
N VAL A 122 8.64 11.65 7.17
CA VAL A 122 9.66 12.69 7.39
C VAL A 122 9.16 14.08 6.98
N VAL A 123 9.70 15.10 7.63
CA VAL A 123 9.52 16.53 7.37
C VAL A 123 10.89 17.19 7.21
N ALA A 124 10.97 18.26 6.41
CA ALA A 124 12.18 19.08 6.33
C ALA A 124 12.56 19.66 7.70
N GLY A 125 13.80 19.39 8.14
CA GLY A 125 14.34 19.73 9.46
C GLY A 125 14.32 18.59 10.48
N ASP A 126 13.71 17.44 10.18
CA ASP A 126 13.74 16.28 11.08
C ASP A 126 15.14 15.65 11.16
N ALA A 127 15.53 15.24 12.37
CA ALA A 127 16.61 14.28 12.56
C ALA A 127 16.06 12.86 12.33
N VAL A 128 16.72 12.07 11.49
CA VAL A 128 16.35 10.69 11.17
C VAL A 128 17.54 9.78 11.40
N SER A 129 17.36 8.72 12.18
CA SER A 129 18.43 7.73 12.35
C SER A 129 18.56 6.86 11.11
N LEU A 130 19.80 6.58 10.71
CA LEU A 130 20.11 5.52 9.74
C LEU A 130 19.89 4.11 10.29
N LEU A 131 19.53 3.95 11.58
CA LEU A 131 19.05 2.68 12.13
C LEU A 131 17.94 2.13 11.23
N PRO A 132 18.20 1.07 10.46
CA PRO A 132 17.28 0.70 9.41
C PRO A 132 16.02 0.08 10.01
N ARG A 133 14.86 0.44 9.47
CA ARG A 133 13.62 -0.28 9.73
C ARG A 133 13.52 -1.41 8.70
N ASP A 134 13.34 -2.64 9.14
CA ASP A 134 13.10 -3.76 8.23
C ASP A 134 11.64 -3.68 7.76
N LEU A 135 11.42 -3.08 6.58
CA LEU A 135 10.07 -2.83 6.04
C LEU A 135 9.67 -3.80 4.92
N GLY A 136 10.54 -4.75 4.62
CA GLY A 136 10.47 -5.56 3.42
C GLY A 136 11.84 -5.86 2.81
N PRO A 137 11.92 -6.63 1.72
CA PRO A 137 13.09 -7.27 1.15
C PRO A 137 13.35 -6.72 -0.27
N GLY A 138 14.53 -7.01 -0.81
CA GLY A 138 15.26 -6.02 -1.62
C GLY A 138 15.73 -4.85 -0.76
N THR A 139 14.86 -4.37 0.14
CA THR A 139 15.15 -3.52 1.31
C THR A 139 15.44 -4.32 2.59
N SER A 140 15.91 -5.58 2.46
CA SER A 140 16.43 -6.34 3.61
C SER A 140 17.59 -5.56 4.20
N THR A 141 17.45 -5.10 5.43
CA THR A 141 18.45 -4.20 5.99
C THR A 141 19.62 -4.96 6.58
N ALA A 142 19.70 -6.29 6.45
CA ALA A 142 20.84 -7.08 6.91
C ALA A 142 22.13 -6.71 6.16
N SER A 143 22.11 -6.62 4.83
CA SER A 143 23.27 -6.17 4.05
C SER A 143 23.56 -4.68 4.25
N VAL A 144 22.52 -3.85 4.40
CA VAL A 144 22.63 -2.42 4.73
C VAL A 144 23.32 -2.24 6.08
N SER A 145 22.90 -2.96 7.13
CA SER A 145 23.50 -2.94 8.47
C SER A 145 24.90 -3.54 8.49
N GLN A 146 25.21 -4.54 7.64
CA GLN A 146 26.59 -5.03 7.49
C GLN A 146 27.49 -3.99 6.80
N THR A 147 27.01 -3.30 5.76
CA THR A 147 27.73 -2.19 5.12
C THR A 147 27.90 -1.02 6.07
N LEU A 148 26.85 -0.60 6.79
CA LEU A 148 26.94 0.40 7.86
C LEU A 148 27.95 -0.03 8.94
N SER A 149 27.89 -1.28 9.41
CA SER A 149 28.81 -1.80 10.43
C SER A 149 30.26 -1.92 9.97
N ARG A 150 30.54 -1.92 8.66
CA ARG A 150 31.89 -1.99 8.07
C ARG A 150 32.43 -0.61 7.68
N THR A 151 31.59 0.24 7.08
CA THR A 151 31.95 1.54 6.53
C THR A 151 31.87 2.67 7.56
N VAL A 152 30.94 2.56 8.52
CA VAL A 152 30.60 3.59 9.54
C VAL A 152 31.25 2.96 10.78
N GLY A 153 30.80 1.76 11.21
CA GLY A 153 31.45 0.95 12.26
C GLY A 153 30.46 0.31 13.24
N VAL A 154 30.96 -0.32 14.30
CA VAL A 154 30.10 -1.00 15.31
C VAL A 154 29.43 -0.02 16.29
N ALA A 155 29.99 1.18 16.50
CA ALA A 155 29.45 2.20 17.41
C ALA A 155 28.19 2.93 16.88
N TRP A 156 27.48 2.35 15.91
CA TRP A 156 26.57 3.05 14.99
C TRP A 156 25.11 3.04 15.43
N THR A 157 24.89 3.33 16.71
CA THR A 157 23.57 3.60 17.29
C THR A 157 23.28 5.10 17.43
N THR A 158 24.31 5.96 17.39
CA THR A 158 24.23 7.36 17.85
C THR A 158 24.05 8.41 16.76
N GLU A 159 24.62 8.27 15.55
CA GLU A 159 24.53 9.31 14.51
C GLU A 159 23.11 9.43 13.91
N LEU A 160 22.69 10.67 13.69
CA LEU A 160 21.42 11.06 13.08
C LEU A 160 21.71 11.91 11.84
N LEU A 161 20.99 11.67 10.74
CA LEU A 161 20.99 12.55 9.58
C LEU A 161 19.94 13.64 9.76
N THR A 162 20.17 14.84 9.25
CA THR A 162 19.13 15.87 9.15
C THR A 162 18.52 15.84 7.76
N VAL A 163 17.18 15.73 7.67
CA VAL A 163 16.43 15.93 6.43
C VAL A 163 16.46 17.42 6.09
N THR A 164 17.02 17.80 4.96
CA THR A 164 17.21 19.21 4.57
C THR A 164 16.10 19.72 3.64
N SER A 165 15.53 18.85 2.80
CA SER A 165 14.35 19.16 1.99
C SER A 165 13.60 17.90 1.54
N THR A 166 12.34 18.09 1.16
CA THR A 166 11.44 17.05 0.62
C THR A 166 10.75 17.57 -0.64
N ASP A 167 10.56 16.71 -1.64
CA ASP A 167 9.66 16.94 -2.78
C ASP A 167 8.63 15.79 -2.84
N PRO A 168 7.32 16.07 -2.75
CA PRO A 168 6.69 17.37 -2.50
C PRO A 168 7.06 17.95 -1.12
N ALA A 169 7.01 19.27 -1.01
CA ALA A 169 7.30 19.97 0.25
C ALA A 169 6.20 19.73 1.29
N GLY A 170 6.60 19.34 2.50
CA GLY A 170 5.68 18.99 3.60
C GLY A 170 6.00 17.60 4.17
N ILE A 171 4.96 16.95 4.69
CA ILE A 171 5.04 15.61 5.29
C ILE A 171 5.01 14.55 4.17
N VAL A 172 6.07 13.75 4.07
CA VAL A 172 6.21 12.72 3.05
C VAL A 172 6.65 11.38 3.61
N SER A 173 6.31 10.30 2.91
CA SER A 173 6.81 8.95 3.15
C SER A 173 7.88 8.62 2.11
N ILE A 174 8.98 8.02 2.56
CA ILE A 174 10.01 7.50 1.66
C ILE A 174 9.50 6.17 1.09
N GLN A 175 9.57 6.01 -0.22
CA GLN A 175 9.03 4.87 -0.99
C GLN A 175 10.15 4.23 -1.86
N PRO A 176 9.95 3.04 -2.44
CA PRO A 176 10.96 2.40 -3.29
C PRO A 176 11.34 3.22 -4.53
N THR A 177 10.47 4.13 -4.95
CA THR A 177 10.64 5.08 -6.07
C THR A 177 11.18 6.45 -5.65
N THR A 178 11.40 6.72 -4.36
CA THR A 178 11.95 7.99 -3.87
C THR A 178 13.44 8.06 -4.11
N ALA A 179 13.96 9.17 -4.64
CA ALA A 179 15.40 9.44 -4.61
C ALA A 179 15.81 9.98 -3.23
N VAL A 180 16.59 9.22 -2.48
CA VAL A 180 17.15 9.67 -1.19
C VAL A 180 18.61 10.03 -1.42
N THR A 181 18.89 11.31 -1.55
CA THR A 181 20.19 11.85 -1.98
C THR A 181 20.79 12.76 -0.91
N ARG A 182 22.09 13.06 -1.02
CA ARG A 182 22.77 13.93 -0.04
C ARG A 182 22.81 15.39 -0.47
N GLY A 183 22.53 16.27 0.48
CA GLY A 183 22.78 17.70 0.32
C GLY A 183 24.28 17.98 0.27
N ALA A 184 24.73 18.60 -0.82
CA ALA A 184 26.09 19.14 -0.92
C ALA A 184 26.38 20.05 0.29
N ALA A 185 27.56 19.87 0.90
CA ALA A 185 27.90 20.53 2.15
C ALA A 185 27.78 22.07 2.05
N ALA A 186 27.28 22.71 3.11
CA ALA A 186 27.15 24.15 3.19
C ALA A 186 28.51 24.82 2.90
N ARG A 187 28.50 25.83 2.01
CA ARG A 187 29.70 26.39 1.38
C ARG A 187 30.74 26.84 2.40
N GLY A 188 31.93 26.24 2.36
CA GLY A 188 33.05 26.60 3.24
C GLY A 188 34.44 26.19 2.74
N GLN A 189 34.55 25.11 1.96
CA GLN A 189 35.83 24.67 1.37
C GLN A 189 35.65 24.29 -0.11
N SER A 190 36.51 24.83 -0.96
CA SER A 190 36.61 24.45 -2.37
C SER A 190 37.46 23.18 -2.50
N SER A 191 36.87 22.03 -2.19
CA SER A 191 37.38 20.77 -2.74
C SER A 191 37.06 20.71 -4.23
N GLU A 192 37.97 20.18 -5.03
CA GLU A 192 37.80 20.06 -6.47
C GLU A 192 36.63 19.11 -6.77
N ARG A 193 35.92 19.34 -7.89
CA ARG A 193 34.92 18.38 -8.36
C ARG A 193 35.61 17.17 -8.98
N THR A 194 36.15 16.29 -8.15
CA THR A 194 36.24 14.89 -8.52
C THR A 194 34.81 14.41 -8.80
N THR A 195 34.54 14.07 -10.06
CA THR A 195 33.40 13.22 -10.39
C THR A 195 33.51 11.98 -9.51
N PRO A 196 32.49 11.62 -8.71
CA PRO A 196 32.56 10.40 -7.92
C PRO A 196 32.66 9.23 -8.89
N GLU A 197 33.82 8.56 -8.92
CA GLU A 197 33.92 7.26 -9.57
C GLU A 197 32.85 6.36 -8.93
N PRO A 198 31.95 5.76 -9.71
CA PRO A 198 30.88 4.96 -9.16
C PRO A 198 31.52 3.72 -8.53
N VAL A 199 31.62 3.72 -7.19
CA VAL A 199 32.13 2.59 -6.41
C VAL A 199 31.36 1.35 -6.85
N GLU A 200 32.07 0.41 -7.47
CA GLU A 200 31.46 -0.75 -8.09
C GLU A 200 30.74 -1.58 -7.02
N ALA A 201 29.41 -1.56 -7.08
CA ALA A 201 28.58 -2.11 -6.02
C ALA A 201 28.85 -3.61 -5.90
N ALA A 202 29.21 -4.07 -4.70
CA ALA A 202 29.59 -5.46 -4.46
C ALA A 202 28.53 -6.43 -5.04
N PRO A 203 28.95 -7.45 -5.82
CA PRO A 203 28.03 -8.27 -6.59
C PRO A 203 27.01 -8.93 -5.67
N GLN A 204 25.73 -8.61 -5.90
CA GLN A 204 24.64 -9.15 -5.09
C GLN A 204 24.45 -10.64 -5.44
N PRO A 205 24.20 -11.52 -4.44
CA PRO A 205 23.97 -12.93 -4.70
C PRO A 205 22.77 -13.11 -5.62
N VAL A 206 23.00 -13.76 -6.77
CA VAL A 206 21.97 -13.99 -7.77
C VAL A 206 21.11 -15.17 -7.33
N ILE A 207 19.80 -14.97 -7.26
CA ILE A 207 18.85 -16.05 -6.96
C ILE A 207 18.71 -16.93 -8.22
N PRO A 208 18.78 -18.27 -8.11
CA PRO A 208 18.55 -19.17 -9.25
C PRO A 208 17.16 -18.99 -9.86
N VAL A 209 17.02 -19.23 -11.17
CA VAL A 209 15.72 -19.17 -11.87
C VAL A 209 14.72 -20.17 -11.28
N ASP A 210 15.17 -21.32 -10.78
CA ASP A 210 14.31 -22.34 -10.15
C ASP A 210 13.63 -21.87 -8.85
N ASP A 211 14.28 -20.94 -8.13
CA ASP A 211 13.80 -20.29 -6.90
C ASP A 211 12.87 -19.10 -7.18
N LEU A 212 12.63 -18.74 -8.45
CA LEU A 212 11.64 -17.73 -8.85
C LEU A 212 10.22 -18.32 -8.83
N VAL A 213 9.61 -18.32 -7.65
CA VAL A 213 8.21 -18.74 -7.45
C VAL A 213 7.24 -17.87 -8.26
N GLY A 214 6.25 -18.49 -8.90
CA GLY A 214 5.10 -17.84 -9.57
C GLY A 214 5.38 -17.11 -10.89
N VAL A 215 6.64 -17.09 -11.36
CA VAL A 215 7.03 -16.34 -12.57
C VAL A 215 7.81 -17.19 -13.60
N ARG A 216 7.61 -18.52 -13.59
CA ARG A 216 8.36 -19.46 -14.43
C ARG A 216 8.11 -19.26 -15.93
N ASP A 217 6.88 -19.03 -16.34
CA ASP A 217 6.54 -18.79 -17.75
C ASP A 217 7.10 -17.46 -18.26
N GLN A 218 7.11 -16.44 -17.41
CA GLN A 218 7.74 -15.14 -17.67
C GLN A 218 9.26 -15.29 -17.77
N ALA A 219 9.88 -16.09 -16.90
CA ALA A 219 11.31 -16.36 -16.92
C ALA A 219 11.72 -17.11 -18.19
N ALA A 220 10.95 -18.14 -18.58
CA ALA A 220 11.16 -18.89 -19.82
C ALA A 220 11.07 -17.97 -21.05
N LYS A 221 10.02 -17.13 -21.16
CA LYS A 221 9.87 -16.15 -22.25
C LYS A 221 11.04 -15.16 -22.33
N LEU A 222 11.46 -14.59 -21.20
CA LEU A 222 12.58 -13.65 -21.18
C LEU A 222 13.92 -14.32 -21.51
N THR A 223 14.12 -15.57 -21.06
CA THR A 223 15.29 -16.38 -21.42
C THR A 223 15.33 -16.64 -22.93
N GLU A 224 14.23 -17.10 -23.52
CA GLU A 224 14.09 -17.34 -24.96
C GLU A 224 14.38 -16.07 -25.77
N TRP A 225 13.83 -14.92 -25.36
CA TRP A 225 14.07 -13.64 -26.04
C TRP A 225 15.53 -13.23 -26.00
N LEU A 226 16.22 -13.41 -24.85
CA LEU A 226 17.64 -13.13 -24.71
C LEU A 226 18.51 -14.11 -25.52
N GLU A 227 18.20 -15.41 -25.53
CA GLU A 227 18.91 -16.40 -26.36
C GLU A 227 18.80 -16.06 -27.86
N LEU A 228 17.59 -15.77 -28.35
CA LEU A 228 17.36 -15.45 -29.77
C LEU A 228 18.00 -14.12 -30.19
N SER A 229 18.02 -13.11 -29.30
CA SER A 229 18.61 -11.79 -29.57
C SER A 229 20.14 -11.79 -29.49
N LEU A 230 20.71 -12.42 -28.45
CA LEU A 230 22.13 -12.30 -28.11
C LEU A 230 22.98 -13.48 -28.58
N ASP A 231 22.46 -14.72 -28.49
CA ASP A 231 23.24 -15.93 -28.75
C ASP A 231 22.99 -16.53 -30.14
N ARG A 232 21.78 -16.36 -30.70
CA ARG A 232 21.37 -16.90 -32.02
C ARG A 232 20.74 -15.86 -32.98
N PRO A 233 21.29 -14.64 -33.11
CA PRO A 233 20.69 -13.58 -33.93
C PRO A 233 20.58 -13.92 -35.43
N GLU A 234 21.34 -14.89 -35.93
CA GLU A 234 21.24 -15.40 -37.30
C GLU A 234 19.91 -16.12 -37.58
N LEU A 235 19.27 -16.74 -36.58
CA LEU A 235 17.94 -17.34 -36.75
C LEU A 235 16.88 -16.27 -37.05
N LEU A 236 16.91 -15.17 -36.29
CA LEU A 236 16.02 -14.03 -36.51
C LEU A 236 16.26 -13.38 -37.89
N ARG A 237 17.52 -13.14 -38.25
CA ARG A 237 17.89 -12.61 -39.58
C ARG A 237 17.43 -13.51 -40.73
N THR A 238 17.51 -14.84 -40.57
CA THR A 238 17.05 -15.81 -41.58
C THR A 238 15.54 -15.72 -41.83
N LEU A 239 14.77 -15.34 -40.80
CA LEU A 239 13.32 -15.11 -40.88
C LEU A 239 12.94 -13.67 -41.25
N GLY A 240 13.92 -12.79 -41.51
CA GLY A 240 13.71 -11.36 -41.77
C GLY A 240 13.34 -10.54 -40.53
N ALA A 241 13.49 -11.09 -39.33
CA ALA A 241 13.22 -10.41 -38.07
C ALA A 241 14.46 -9.64 -37.56
N SER A 242 14.22 -8.59 -36.77
CA SER A 242 15.28 -7.87 -36.06
C SER A 242 15.82 -8.71 -34.90
N ALA A 243 17.12 -8.62 -34.64
CA ALA A 243 17.76 -9.20 -33.46
C ALA A 243 17.83 -8.22 -32.27
N GLN A 244 17.33 -7.00 -32.46
CA GLN A 244 17.18 -5.99 -31.40
C GLN A 244 16.16 -6.47 -30.36
N LEU A 245 16.37 -6.10 -29.09
CA LEU A 245 15.49 -6.49 -27.99
C LEU A 245 15.34 -5.37 -26.96
N GLY A 246 14.11 -4.92 -26.75
CA GLY A 246 13.74 -4.02 -25.67
C GLY A 246 12.52 -4.55 -24.90
N VAL A 247 12.68 -4.81 -23.61
CA VAL A 247 11.63 -5.38 -22.76
C VAL A 247 11.23 -4.40 -21.65
N LEU A 248 9.94 -4.09 -21.55
CA LEU A 248 9.36 -3.40 -20.40
C LEU A 248 8.73 -4.41 -19.44
N VAL A 249 9.42 -4.69 -18.33
CA VAL A 249 8.93 -5.56 -17.25
C VAL A 249 8.06 -4.76 -16.29
N SER A 250 6.77 -5.10 -16.25
CA SER A 250 5.74 -4.46 -15.45
C SER A 250 5.26 -5.36 -14.29
N GLY A 251 4.25 -4.91 -13.55
CA GLY A 251 3.71 -5.58 -12.35
C GLY A 251 4.00 -4.81 -11.06
N PRO A 252 3.39 -5.15 -9.90
CA PRO A 252 3.34 -4.26 -8.74
C PRO A 252 4.66 -3.97 -8.02
N GLY A 253 4.62 -3.03 -7.07
CA GLY A 253 5.74 -2.71 -6.18
C GLY A 253 6.14 -3.91 -5.32
N GLY A 254 7.44 -4.11 -5.09
CA GLY A 254 7.95 -5.20 -4.24
C GLY A 254 7.83 -6.63 -4.80
N VAL A 255 7.22 -6.86 -5.96
CA VAL A 255 7.09 -8.21 -6.59
C VAL A 255 8.41 -8.83 -7.06
N GLY A 256 9.54 -8.12 -6.93
CA GLY A 256 10.87 -8.66 -7.24
C GLY A 256 11.36 -8.49 -8.68
N LYS A 257 10.75 -7.62 -9.51
CA LYS A 257 11.12 -7.38 -10.93
C LYS A 257 12.64 -7.32 -11.20
N SER A 258 13.40 -6.52 -10.44
CA SER A 258 14.85 -6.43 -10.64
C SER A 258 15.58 -7.74 -10.30
N THR A 259 15.12 -8.47 -9.28
CA THR A 259 15.63 -9.80 -8.91
C THR A 259 15.36 -10.82 -10.01
N PHE A 260 14.14 -10.81 -10.57
CA PHE A 260 13.74 -11.62 -11.72
C PHE A 260 14.65 -11.35 -12.94
N VAL A 261 14.89 -10.08 -13.30
CA VAL A 261 15.79 -9.75 -14.42
C VAL A 261 17.23 -10.20 -14.14
N ARG A 262 17.76 -9.99 -12.93
CA ARG A 262 19.11 -10.45 -12.54
C ARG A 262 19.27 -11.97 -12.61
N ALA A 263 18.26 -12.71 -12.20
CA ALA A 263 18.24 -14.17 -12.23
C ALA A 263 18.22 -14.70 -13.67
N VAL A 264 17.41 -14.11 -14.55
CA VAL A 264 17.32 -14.49 -15.98
C VAL A 264 18.54 -14.02 -16.79
N ALA A 265 19.14 -12.87 -16.43
CA ALA A 265 20.37 -12.38 -17.05
C ALA A 265 21.66 -12.98 -16.45
N ALA A 266 21.57 -14.00 -15.60
CA ALA A 266 22.72 -14.65 -14.97
C ALA A 266 23.71 -15.19 -16.03
N GLY A 267 25.00 -14.88 -15.87
CA GLY A 267 26.06 -15.26 -16.83
C GLY A 267 26.27 -14.29 -18.00
N ARG A 268 25.45 -13.23 -18.13
CA ARG A 268 25.67 -12.12 -19.08
C ARG A 268 26.27 -10.91 -18.38
N ARG A 269 26.83 -9.95 -19.14
CA ARG A 269 27.31 -8.68 -18.58
C ARG A 269 26.12 -7.76 -18.28
N LEU A 270 25.68 -7.72 -17.02
CA LEU A 270 24.60 -6.84 -16.56
C LEU A 270 25.16 -5.47 -16.13
N VAL A 271 24.62 -4.39 -16.68
CA VAL A 271 24.85 -3.01 -16.19
C VAL A 271 23.52 -2.45 -15.70
N GLU A 272 23.49 -1.88 -14.51
CA GLU A 272 22.27 -1.33 -13.90
C GLU A 272 22.26 0.20 -13.85
N ILE A 273 21.07 0.78 -14.03
CA ILE A 273 20.74 2.18 -13.78
C ILE A 273 19.63 2.22 -12.73
N ASP A 274 19.86 2.87 -11.59
CA ASP A 274 18.79 3.17 -10.64
C ASP A 274 18.00 4.41 -11.11
N GLY A 275 16.80 4.18 -11.64
CA GLY A 275 15.95 5.23 -12.20
C GLY A 275 15.59 6.35 -11.23
N PRO A 276 15.29 6.09 -9.94
CA PRO A 276 15.07 7.15 -8.95
C PRO A 276 16.30 8.02 -8.72
N SER A 277 17.46 7.44 -8.39
CA SER A 277 18.67 8.23 -8.14
C SER A 277 19.11 9.00 -9.39
N VAL A 278 19.19 8.35 -10.55
CA VAL A 278 19.61 9.01 -11.80
C VAL A 278 18.54 9.99 -12.33
N GLY A 279 17.26 9.70 -12.12
CA GLY A 279 16.13 10.60 -12.41
C GLY A 279 16.20 11.93 -11.67
N SER A 280 16.65 11.90 -10.41
CA SER A 280 16.77 13.07 -9.53
C SER A 280 17.97 13.98 -9.79
N LEU A 281 18.90 13.57 -10.66
CA LEU A 281 20.05 14.39 -11.06
C LEU A 281 19.60 15.59 -11.90
N ALA A 282 20.46 16.62 -11.99
CA ALA A 282 20.28 17.70 -12.95
C ALA A 282 20.25 17.12 -14.39
N PRO A 283 19.54 17.76 -15.35
CA PRO A 283 19.37 17.21 -16.70
C PRO A 283 20.67 16.75 -17.38
N GLU A 284 21.72 17.55 -17.33
CA GLU A 284 23.03 17.23 -17.92
C GLU A 284 23.68 16.01 -17.27
N ASP A 285 23.71 15.97 -15.94
CA ASP A 285 24.24 14.84 -15.16
C ASP A 285 23.41 13.55 -15.37
N ARG A 286 22.09 13.68 -15.50
CA ARG A 286 21.17 12.57 -15.81
C ARG A 286 21.47 11.94 -17.16
N LEU A 287 21.71 12.77 -18.19
CA LEU A 287 22.12 12.28 -19.51
C LEU A 287 23.51 11.65 -19.47
N ALA A 288 24.47 12.27 -18.79
CA ALA A 288 25.83 11.75 -18.66
C ALA A 288 25.86 10.38 -17.95
N ALA A 289 25.07 10.19 -16.90
CA ALA A 289 24.95 8.91 -16.18
C ALA A 289 24.38 7.80 -17.07
N VAL A 290 23.34 8.08 -17.87
CA VAL A 290 22.79 7.12 -18.85
C VAL A 290 23.80 6.84 -19.97
N ALA A 291 24.52 7.86 -20.44
CA ALA A 291 25.54 7.70 -21.48
C ALA A 291 26.68 6.78 -21.03
N ALA A 292 27.25 7.04 -19.85
CA ALA A 292 28.33 6.24 -19.27
C ALA A 292 27.88 4.81 -18.89
N ALA A 293 26.62 4.61 -18.50
CA ALA A 293 26.07 3.27 -18.30
C ALA A 293 25.98 2.47 -19.61
N ALA A 294 25.61 3.10 -20.71
CA ALA A 294 25.58 2.48 -22.03
C ALA A 294 27.00 2.15 -22.56
N ASP A 295 27.99 3.02 -22.35
CA ASP A 295 29.37 2.76 -22.80
C ASP A 295 30.00 1.53 -22.10
N ARG A 296 29.58 1.23 -20.85
CA ARG A 296 29.98 0.03 -20.09
C ARG A 296 29.40 -1.29 -20.61
N LEU A 297 28.54 -1.29 -21.63
CA LEU A 297 27.98 -2.51 -22.24
C LEU A 297 28.92 -3.15 -23.28
N THR A 298 29.96 -2.44 -23.69
CA THR A 298 30.94 -2.86 -24.71
C THR A 298 31.69 -4.15 -24.32
N ASP A 299 32.27 -4.81 -25.31
CA ASP A 299 33.20 -5.96 -25.18
C ASP A 299 32.73 -7.12 -24.27
N SER A 300 31.47 -7.55 -24.42
CA SER A 300 30.94 -8.77 -23.77
C SER A 300 30.78 -9.93 -24.76
N PRO A 301 31.50 -11.06 -24.60
CA PRO A 301 31.38 -12.23 -25.50
C PRO A 301 30.12 -13.08 -25.27
N THR A 302 29.36 -12.84 -24.19
CA THR A 302 28.07 -13.51 -23.89
C THR A 302 26.87 -12.56 -24.01
N GLY A 303 27.07 -11.42 -24.68
CA GLY A 303 26.13 -10.31 -24.75
C GLY A 303 26.06 -9.50 -23.45
N ALA A 304 25.51 -8.29 -23.53
CA ALA A 304 25.32 -7.42 -22.36
C ALA A 304 23.87 -6.94 -22.25
N VAL A 305 23.43 -6.69 -21.02
CA VAL A 305 22.07 -6.27 -20.68
C VAL A 305 22.13 -4.96 -19.91
N LEU A 306 21.38 -3.96 -20.36
CA LEU A 306 21.14 -2.73 -19.62
C LEU A 306 19.82 -2.86 -18.86
N LEU A 307 19.89 -2.94 -17.52
CA LEU A 307 18.72 -2.95 -16.65
C LEU A 307 18.44 -1.55 -16.10
N VAL A 308 17.29 -0.97 -16.44
CA VAL A 308 16.81 0.29 -15.89
C VAL A 308 15.78 0.02 -14.79
N GLY A 309 16.17 0.28 -13.53
CA GLY A 309 15.36 0.07 -12.33
C GLY A 309 14.32 1.18 -12.13
N ASN A 310 13.02 0.86 -12.15
CA ASN A 310 11.91 1.83 -11.98
C ASN A 310 12.02 3.03 -12.96
N VAL A 311 11.95 2.74 -14.26
CA VAL A 311 12.13 3.71 -15.35
C VAL A 311 11.14 4.88 -15.31
N ASP A 312 9.97 4.73 -14.67
CA ASP A 312 9.00 5.82 -14.46
C ASP A 312 9.50 6.96 -13.55
N ALA A 313 10.63 6.77 -12.86
CA ALA A 313 11.34 7.84 -12.16
C ALA A 313 12.45 8.50 -12.99
N LEU A 314 13.01 7.80 -13.98
CA LEU A 314 14.03 8.32 -14.92
C LEU A 314 13.39 9.10 -16.08
N LEU A 315 12.26 8.57 -16.58
CA LEU A 315 11.49 9.05 -17.72
C LEU A 315 10.01 9.14 -17.33
N PRO A 316 9.63 10.10 -16.48
CA PRO A 316 8.24 10.31 -16.08
C PRO A 316 7.41 10.91 -17.21
N LEU A 317 6.10 10.63 -17.20
CA LEU A 317 5.09 11.29 -18.03
C LEU A 317 5.03 12.81 -17.74
N SER A 318 4.93 13.65 -18.78
CA SER A 318 4.80 15.11 -18.64
C SER A 318 3.67 15.53 -17.69
N ALA A 319 3.95 16.47 -16.78
CA ALA A 319 3.03 16.88 -15.72
C ALA A 319 1.65 17.36 -16.21
N ASP A 320 1.58 17.97 -17.40
CA ASP A 320 0.36 18.59 -17.92
C ASP A 320 -0.70 17.59 -18.43
N GLY A 321 -0.35 16.30 -18.57
CA GLY A 321 -1.22 15.25 -19.14
C GLY A 321 -1.61 15.41 -20.62
N ARG A 322 -1.35 16.57 -21.23
CA ARG A 322 -1.81 16.99 -22.57
C ARG A 322 -0.73 16.89 -23.67
N GLY A 323 0.23 15.98 -23.55
CA GLY A 323 1.29 15.78 -24.55
C GLY A 323 2.24 16.96 -24.76
N SER A 324 2.18 17.98 -23.88
CA SER A 324 3.17 19.05 -23.80
C SER A 324 4.57 18.46 -23.57
N ALA A 325 5.59 19.08 -24.16
CA ALA A 325 6.91 18.48 -24.32
C ALA A 325 7.45 17.93 -22.99
N ALA A 326 7.70 16.62 -22.96
CA ALA A 326 8.53 16.04 -21.92
C ALA A 326 9.88 16.77 -21.91
N ASP A 327 10.48 16.89 -20.72
CA ASP A 327 11.79 17.51 -20.49
C ASP A 327 12.73 17.23 -21.68
N PRO A 328 13.31 18.24 -22.34
CA PRO A 328 14.13 18.05 -23.53
C PRO A 328 15.19 16.97 -23.37
N VAL A 329 15.75 16.79 -22.17
CA VAL A 329 16.73 15.74 -21.91
C VAL A 329 16.14 14.34 -21.87
N SER A 330 14.86 14.16 -21.54
CA SER A 330 14.19 12.86 -21.63
C SER A 330 14.15 12.34 -23.06
N THR A 331 14.10 13.24 -24.06
CA THR A 331 14.26 12.86 -25.47
C THR A 331 15.67 12.35 -25.76
N LEU A 332 16.71 13.05 -25.27
CA LEU A 332 18.11 12.64 -25.42
C LEU A 332 18.43 11.33 -24.68
N VAL A 333 17.82 11.10 -23.52
CA VAL A 333 17.91 9.84 -22.76
C VAL A 333 17.24 8.70 -23.55
N LEU A 334 16.04 8.90 -24.10
CA LEU A 334 15.39 7.92 -24.97
C LEU A 334 16.25 7.60 -26.20
N ASP A 335 16.85 8.61 -26.84
CA ASP A 335 17.74 8.41 -27.99
C ASP A 335 19.02 7.65 -27.62
N ARG A 336 19.55 7.84 -26.41
CA ARG A 336 20.67 7.03 -25.91
C ARG A 336 20.26 5.60 -25.59
N LEU A 337 19.05 5.37 -25.08
CA LEU A 337 18.52 4.01 -24.87
C LEU A 337 18.21 3.30 -26.21
N ARG A 338 17.75 4.03 -27.24
CA ARG A 338 17.63 3.51 -28.63
C ARG A 338 18.97 3.02 -29.17
N GLN A 339 20.05 3.78 -28.96
CA GLN A 339 21.40 3.34 -29.37
C GLN A 339 21.82 2.02 -28.71
N VAL A 340 21.42 1.77 -27.46
CA VAL A 340 21.65 0.48 -26.78
C VAL A 340 20.84 -0.66 -27.40
N VAL A 341 19.57 -0.42 -27.74
CA VAL A 341 18.73 -1.43 -28.43
C VAL A 341 19.23 -1.70 -29.86
N GLN A 342 19.80 -0.70 -30.53
CA GLN A 342 20.33 -0.80 -31.89
C GLN A 342 21.74 -1.41 -31.96
N THR A 343 22.48 -1.46 -30.85
CA THR A 343 23.84 -2.01 -30.79
C THR A 343 23.81 -3.55 -30.85
N PRO A 344 24.57 -4.20 -31.75
CA PRO A 344 24.60 -5.66 -31.82
C PRO A 344 25.18 -6.30 -30.55
N GLY A 345 24.52 -7.32 -30.01
CA GLY A 345 24.96 -8.02 -28.79
C GLY A 345 24.57 -7.33 -27.47
N THR A 346 23.72 -6.31 -27.52
CA THR A 346 23.15 -5.66 -26.32
C THR A 346 21.62 -5.69 -26.32
N ALA A 347 21.03 -5.84 -25.13
CA ALA A 347 19.59 -5.79 -24.91
C ALA A 347 19.22 -4.76 -23.83
N LEU A 348 18.05 -4.13 -23.96
CA LEU A 348 17.49 -3.22 -22.96
C LEU A 348 16.38 -3.92 -22.17
N ILE A 349 16.43 -3.83 -20.83
CA ILE A 349 15.35 -4.25 -19.96
C ILE A 349 15.00 -3.11 -18.99
N CYS A 350 13.83 -2.51 -19.21
CA CYS A 350 13.27 -1.51 -18.32
C CYS A 350 12.32 -2.18 -17.31
N THR A 351 12.32 -1.74 -16.06
CA THR A 351 11.35 -2.19 -15.03
C THR A 351 10.50 -1.02 -14.55
N THR A 352 9.23 -1.25 -14.25
CA THR A 352 8.35 -0.22 -13.63
C THR A 352 7.25 -0.86 -12.78
N SER A 353 6.77 -0.16 -11.76
CA SER A 353 5.52 -0.49 -11.06
C SER A 353 4.31 0.30 -11.53
N ARG A 354 4.49 1.26 -12.45
CA ARG A 354 3.45 2.14 -12.97
C ARG A 354 3.68 2.42 -14.46
N PRO A 355 3.37 1.47 -15.36
CA PRO A 355 3.58 1.63 -16.80
C PRO A 355 2.91 2.90 -17.37
N ASP A 356 1.80 3.32 -16.77
CA ASP A 356 1.02 4.49 -17.15
C ASP A 356 1.52 5.84 -16.58
N ALA A 357 2.62 5.82 -15.82
CA ALA A 357 3.35 6.98 -15.33
C ALA A 357 4.73 7.17 -16.00
N ALA A 358 5.19 6.20 -16.80
CA ALA A 358 6.39 6.31 -17.62
C ALA A 358 6.10 7.04 -18.95
N ASP A 359 7.13 7.61 -19.58
CA ASP A 359 7.04 8.22 -20.91
C ASP A 359 6.53 7.19 -21.94
N PRO A 360 5.43 7.46 -22.67
CA PRO A 360 4.84 6.50 -23.61
C PRO A 360 5.80 6.12 -24.74
N ARG A 361 6.79 6.95 -25.05
CA ARG A 361 7.82 6.68 -26.07
C ARG A 361 8.76 5.54 -25.70
N LEU A 362 8.77 5.06 -24.45
CA LEU A 362 9.45 3.83 -24.06
C LEU A 362 8.91 2.62 -24.81
N ARG A 363 7.58 2.54 -25.02
CA ARG A 363 6.88 1.44 -25.71
C ARG A 363 6.91 1.57 -27.24
N ALA A 364 7.81 2.39 -27.77
CA ALA A 364 7.96 2.51 -29.21
C ALA A 364 8.63 1.24 -29.78
N PRO A 365 8.27 0.76 -30.99
CA PRO A 365 8.81 -0.48 -31.56
C PRO A 365 10.34 -0.49 -31.78
N ASP A 366 10.98 0.68 -31.69
CA ASP A 366 12.43 0.89 -31.79
C ASP A 366 13.14 0.98 -30.42
N LEU A 367 12.42 0.75 -29.30
CA LEU A 367 12.96 0.93 -27.95
C LEU A 367 12.49 -0.12 -26.92
N CYS A 368 11.20 -0.42 -26.80
CA CYS A 368 10.70 -1.59 -26.08
C CYS A 368 9.57 -2.22 -26.89
N ASP A 369 9.92 -3.21 -27.72
CA ASP A 369 9.01 -3.94 -28.58
C ASP A 369 8.14 -4.96 -27.82
N ARG A 370 8.52 -5.30 -26.58
CA ARG A 370 7.86 -6.31 -25.75
C ARG A 370 7.53 -5.79 -24.35
N GLU A 371 6.36 -6.13 -23.84
CA GLU A 371 6.01 -5.99 -22.42
C GLU A 371 5.94 -7.35 -21.74
N LEU A 372 6.25 -7.41 -20.43
CA LEU A 372 6.20 -8.62 -19.63
C LEU A 372 5.72 -8.30 -18.20
N ALA A 373 4.47 -8.66 -17.89
CA ALA A 373 3.89 -8.43 -16.57
C ALA A 373 4.24 -9.55 -15.58
N LEU A 374 4.70 -9.19 -14.38
CA LEU A 374 4.80 -10.10 -13.24
C LEU A 374 3.54 -9.97 -12.36
N PRO A 375 2.76 -11.05 -12.15
CA PRO A 375 1.53 -11.02 -11.36
C PRO A 375 1.81 -10.91 -9.85
N LEU A 376 0.78 -10.60 -9.05
CA LEU A 376 0.87 -10.77 -7.59
C LEU A 376 0.84 -12.26 -7.21
N PRO A 377 1.63 -12.68 -6.20
CA PRO A 377 1.68 -14.09 -5.82
C PRO A 377 0.38 -14.52 -5.12
N GLY A 378 -0.23 -15.58 -5.63
CA GLY A 378 -1.38 -16.28 -5.02
C GLY A 378 -1.02 -16.98 -3.71
N SER A 379 -2.00 -17.56 -3.01
CA SER A 379 -1.77 -18.18 -1.68
C SER A 379 -0.73 -19.30 -1.71
N VAL A 380 -0.76 -20.18 -2.73
CA VAL A 380 0.24 -21.26 -2.91
C VAL A 380 1.64 -20.68 -3.12
N GLU A 381 1.75 -19.62 -3.91
CA GLU A 381 3.03 -18.96 -4.23
C GLU A 381 3.58 -18.21 -3.02
N ARG A 382 2.73 -17.53 -2.25
CA ARG A 382 3.13 -16.91 -0.97
C ARG A 382 3.62 -17.94 0.04
N ALA A 383 3.05 -19.15 0.08
CA ALA A 383 3.55 -20.23 0.93
C ALA A 383 4.95 -20.70 0.49
N ALA A 384 5.15 -20.98 -0.79
CA ALA A 384 6.46 -21.37 -1.33
C ALA A 384 7.52 -20.26 -1.22
N LEU A 385 7.12 -18.98 -1.32
CA LEU A 385 7.99 -17.84 -1.04
C LEU A 385 8.40 -17.77 0.43
N LEU A 386 7.48 -17.99 1.37
CA LEU A 386 7.80 -18.10 2.80
C LEU A 386 8.76 -19.26 3.08
N GLU A 387 8.59 -20.41 2.43
CA GLU A 387 9.51 -21.55 2.53
C GLU A 387 10.92 -21.22 2.01
N ALA A 388 11.02 -20.57 0.84
CA ALA A 388 12.30 -20.11 0.30
C ALA A 388 13.00 -19.07 1.22
N LEU A 389 12.21 -18.17 1.83
CA LEU A 389 12.70 -17.12 2.74
C LEU A 389 13.06 -17.63 4.15
N LEU A 390 12.57 -18.80 4.55
CA LEU A 390 12.85 -19.45 5.83
C LEU A 390 13.85 -20.63 5.73
N ARG A 391 14.31 -20.96 4.51
CA ARG A 391 15.20 -22.10 4.19
C ARG A 391 16.40 -22.24 5.12
N ASP A 392 17.07 -21.13 5.42
CA ASP A 392 18.28 -21.09 6.27
C ASP A 392 18.01 -20.55 7.70
N VAL A 393 16.74 -20.49 8.12
CA VAL A 393 16.33 -19.91 9.42
C VAL A 393 16.04 -21.02 10.44
N PRO A 394 16.53 -20.92 11.69
CA PRO A 394 16.14 -21.82 12.77
C PRO A 394 14.64 -21.70 13.08
N THR A 395 13.85 -22.70 12.68
CA THR A 395 12.38 -22.69 12.74
C THR A 395 11.83 -23.89 13.52
N ARG A 396 10.61 -23.74 14.08
CA ARG A 396 9.92 -24.78 14.85
C ARG A 396 8.41 -24.66 14.70
N LYS A 397 7.77 -25.72 14.18
CA LYS A 397 6.30 -25.79 13.98
C LYS A 397 5.73 -24.58 13.23
N ILE A 398 6.24 -24.32 12.02
CA ILE A 398 5.71 -23.29 11.13
C ILE A 398 4.85 -23.95 10.06
N THR A 399 3.71 -23.34 9.74
CA THR A 399 2.83 -23.73 8.63
C THR A 399 2.76 -22.55 7.64
N PRO A 400 3.57 -22.54 6.57
CA PRO A 400 3.62 -21.43 5.61
C PRO A 400 2.28 -21.15 4.94
N ALA A 401 1.47 -22.18 4.69
CA ALA A 401 0.12 -22.06 4.12
C ALA A 401 -0.84 -21.21 4.97
N ASP A 402 -0.85 -21.40 6.30
CA ASP A 402 -1.72 -20.63 7.20
C ASP A 402 -1.38 -19.13 7.20
N ILE A 403 -0.09 -18.82 7.07
CA ILE A 403 0.41 -17.44 6.97
C ILE A 403 0.12 -16.87 5.57
N ALA A 404 0.25 -17.69 4.52
CA ALA A 404 -0.09 -17.31 3.15
C ALA A 404 -1.58 -16.96 2.98
N LEU A 405 -2.48 -17.68 3.65
CA LEU A 405 -3.91 -17.38 3.73
C LEU A 405 -4.17 -16.03 4.44
N ARG A 406 -3.43 -15.73 5.50
CA ARG A 406 -3.53 -14.47 6.26
C ARG A 406 -2.83 -13.26 5.59
N THR A 407 -2.22 -13.44 4.42
CA THR A 407 -1.43 -12.41 3.72
C THR A 407 -1.92 -12.10 2.30
N PRO A 408 -3.23 -11.94 2.03
CA PRO A 408 -3.70 -11.61 0.69
C PRO A 408 -3.13 -10.27 0.22
N GLY A 409 -2.69 -10.21 -1.04
CA GLY A 409 -2.04 -9.03 -1.62
C GLY A 409 -0.62 -8.74 -1.11
N PHE A 410 -0.04 -9.59 -0.25
CA PHE A 410 1.39 -9.50 0.10
C PHE A 410 2.23 -9.97 -1.08
N VAL A 411 3.16 -9.14 -1.55
CA VAL A 411 4.20 -9.57 -2.51
C VAL A 411 5.28 -10.41 -1.81
N VAL A 412 6.18 -11.04 -2.59
CA VAL A 412 7.45 -11.58 -2.08
C VAL A 412 8.17 -10.61 -1.15
N ALA A 413 7.97 -9.30 -1.36
CA ALA A 413 8.44 -8.33 -0.42
C ALA A 413 7.79 -8.47 0.98
N ASP A 414 6.51 -8.17 1.12
CA ASP A 414 5.84 -8.09 2.42
C ASP A 414 6.00 -9.37 3.26
N LEU A 415 6.08 -10.53 2.60
CA LEU A 415 6.38 -11.82 3.24
C LEU A 415 7.74 -11.88 3.95
N ALA A 416 8.85 -11.41 3.35
CA ALA A 416 10.12 -11.40 4.08
C ALA A 416 10.25 -10.22 5.06
N ALA A 417 9.40 -9.19 4.97
CA ALA A 417 9.21 -8.27 6.09
C ALA A 417 8.71 -9.04 7.32
N LEU A 418 7.65 -9.85 7.11
CA LEU A 418 7.03 -10.70 8.12
C LEU A 418 8.03 -11.67 8.76
N CYS A 419 8.82 -12.37 7.96
CA CYS A 419 9.85 -13.30 8.48
C CYS A 419 10.91 -12.62 9.35
N ARG A 420 11.24 -11.34 9.11
CA ARG A 420 12.27 -10.62 9.89
C ARG A 420 11.71 -9.98 11.16
N GLU A 421 10.50 -9.43 11.13
CA GLU A 421 9.77 -9.03 12.34
C GLU A 421 9.53 -10.25 13.25
N ALA A 422 9.18 -11.41 12.68
CA ALA A 422 9.09 -12.67 13.42
C ALA A 422 10.44 -13.12 14.00
N ALA A 423 11.56 -12.93 13.28
CA ALA A 423 12.89 -13.22 13.81
C ALA A 423 13.28 -12.29 14.99
N VAL A 424 12.89 -11.01 14.95
CA VAL A 424 13.07 -10.07 16.07
C VAL A 424 12.26 -10.53 17.29
N ARG A 425 11.00 -10.94 17.11
CA ARG A 425 10.15 -11.49 18.19
C ARG A 425 10.76 -12.76 18.81
N ALA A 426 11.23 -13.67 17.96
CA ALA A 426 11.91 -14.88 18.39
C ALA A 426 13.18 -14.59 19.18
N ALA A 427 13.97 -13.58 18.77
CA ALA A 427 15.16 -13.13 19.50
C ALA A 427 14.83 -12.46 20.84
N VAL A 428 13.78 -11.63 20.91
CA VAL A 428 13.34 -10.99 22.17
C VAL A 428 12.80 -12.02 23.16
N ARG A 429 12.05 -13.04 22.71
CA ARG A 429 11.68 -14.20 23.53
C ARG A 429 12.92 -14.93 24.03
N ALA A 430 13.80 -15.34 23.12
CA ALA A 430 14.99 -16.11 23.45
C ALA A 430 15.93 -15.39 24.43
N HIS A 431 16.03 -14.06 24.35
CA HIS A 431 16.77 -13.25 25.32
C HIS A 431 16.14 -13.26 26.72
N ARG A 432 14.80 -13.15 26.82
CA ARG A 432 14.08 -13.25 28.10
C ARG A 432 14.21 -14.65 28.73
N ASP A 433 14.09 -15.68 27.91
CA ASP A 433 14.09 -17.08 28.34
C ASP A 433 15.52 -17.65 28.51
N SER A 434 16.55 -16.88 28.14
CA SER A 434 17.97 -17.29 28.08
C SER A 434 18.23 -18.54 27.21
N THR A 435 17.53 -18.65 26.08
CA THR A 435 17.65 -19.75 25.10
C THR A 435 18.24 -19.28 23.77
N GLU A 436 18.49 -20.20 22.84
CA GLU A 436 18.79 -19.86 21.45
C GLU A 436 17.56 -19.33 20.69
N PRO A 437 17.72 -18.40 19.72
CA PRO A 437 16.62 -17.87 18.92
C PRO A 437 16.12 -18.89 17.91
N VAL A 438 14.87 -19.32 18.08
CA VAL A 438 14.16 -20.21 17.15
C VAL A 438 12.77 -19.63 16.87
N LEU A 439 12.45 -19.48 15.58
CA LEU A 439 11.25 -18.84 15.05
C LEU A 439 10.07 -19.82 15.02
N THR A 440 8.89 -19.34 15.40
CA THR A 440 7.66 -20.13 15.58
C THR A 440 6.47 -19.50 14.85
N GLN A 441 5.38 -20.26 14.68
CA GLN A 441 4.16 -19.75 14.04
C GLN A 441 3.62 -18.48 14.72
N ASP A 442 3.69 -18.40 16.05
CA ASP A 442 3.20 -17.25 16.82
C ASP A 442 4.02 -15.97 16.56
N ASP A 443 5.30 -16.10 16.19
CA ASP A 443 6.13 -14.96 15.78
C ASP A 443 5.66 -14.39 14.44
N LEU A 444 5.33 -15.25 13.47
CA LEU A 444 4.79 -14.86 12.16
C LEU A 444 3.37 -14.30 12.28
N VAL A 445 2.51 -14.92 13.08
CA VAL A 445 1.15 -14.42 13.35
C VAL A 445 1.21 -13.07 14.07
N GLY A 446 2.10 -12.91 15.04
CA GLY A 446 2.33 -11.64 15.73
C GLY A 446 2.89 -10.55 14.79
N ALA A 447 3.75 -10.91 13.84
CA ALA A 447 4.29 -9.97 12.87
C ALA A 447 3.22 -9.38 11.92
N LEU A 448 2.08 -10.07 11.71
CA LEU A 448 0.99 -9.58 10.85
C LEU A 448 0.35 -8.28 11.37
N SER A 449 0.44 -7.98 12.68
CA SER A 449 -0.07 -6.72 13.24
C SER A 449 0.86 -5.52 12.99
N VAL A 450 2.03 -5.74 12.36
CA VAL A 450 3.07 -4.72 12.15
C VAL A 450 3.40 -4.50 10.68
N ILE A 451 3.22 -5.51 9.83
CA ILE A 451 3.56 -5.44 8.40
C ILE A 451 2.35 -5.04 7.55
N ARG A 452 2.34 -3.78 7.10
CA ARG A 452 1.44 -3.31 6.02
C ARG A 452 2.04 -3.67 4.66
N PRO A 453 1.28 -4.31 3.73
CA PRO A 453 1.82 -4.69 2.43
C PRO A 453 2.02 -3.51 1.47
N LEU A 454 3.11 -3.54 0.70
CA LEU A 454 3.51 -2.53 -0.28
C LEU A 454 2.51 -2.37 -1.43
N SER A 455 1.76 -3.43 -1.78
CA SER A 455 0.65 -3.33 -2.74
C SER A 455 -0.52 -2.47 -2.26
N ARG A 456 -0.57 -2.09 -0.97
CA ARG A 456 -1.63 -1.28 -0.34
C ARG A 456 -1.12 0.03 0.29
N SER A 457 -0.01 0.58 -0.19
CA SER A 457 0.57 1.83 0.33
C SER A 457 0.18 3.11 -0.44
N GLY A 458 -0.40 2.98 -1.64
CA GLY A 458 -0.66 4.09 -2.56
C GLY A 458 -2.09 4.68 -2.55
N THR A 459 -3.03 4.10 -1.81
CA THR A 459 -4.46 4.47 -1.81
C THR A 459 -5.08 4.36 -0.41
N GLU A 460 -6.10 5.19 -0.14
CA GLU A 460 -6.96 5.11 1.04
C GLU A 460 -7.99 3.97 0.87
N GLU A 461 -7.51 2.73 0.81
CA GLU A 461 -8.38 1.55 0.77
C GLU A 461 -9.02 1.25 2.14
N LEU A 462 -10.19 0.61 2.08
CA LEU A 462 -10.89 0.13 3.27
C LEU A 462 -10.07 -0.99 3.91
N ALA A 463 -9.21 -0.66 4.88
CA ALA A 463 -8.33 -1.65 5.51
C ALA A 463 -9.13 -2.85 6.02
N VAL A 464 -8.84 -4.00 5.42
CA VAL A 464 -9.35 -5.32 5.78
C VAL A 464 -8.86 -5.62 7.20
N GLY A 465 -9.79 -5.70 8.14
CA GLY A 465 -9.51 -5.76 9.58
C GLY A 465 -9.65 -7.16 10.16
N SER A 466 -9.63 -7.24 11.49
CA SER A 466 -10.00 -8.45 12.23
C SER A 466 -11.48 -8.82 12.09
N LEU A 467 -12.35 -7.85 11.78
CA LEU A 467 -13.79 -8.01 11.61
C LEU A 467 -14.13 -8.93 10.42
N THR A 468 -14.81 -10.04 10.70
CA THR A 468 -15.37 -11.01 9.75
C THR A 468 -16.90 -10.86 9.62
N LEU A 469 -17.53 -11.67 8.75
CA LEU A 469 -18.99 -11.75 8.61
C LEU A 469 -19.68 -12.31 9.86
N ASP A 470 -18.96 -13.07 10.69
CA ASP A 470 -19.49 -13.63 11.93
C ASP A 470 -19.58 -12.54 13.01
N ASP A 471 -18.71 -11.52 12.97
CA ASP A 471 -18.69 -10.36 13.88
C ASP A 471 -19.72 -9.26 13.53
N VAL A 472 -20.41 -9.36 12.39
CA VAL A 472 -21.50 -8.43 12.03
C VAL A 472 -22.80 -8.90 12.70
N GLY A 473 -23.46 -8.06 13.49
CA GLY A 473 -24.79 -8.40 14.02
C GLY A 473 -25.86 -8.51 12.93
N ASP A 474 -26.85 -9.40 13.14
CA ASP A 474 -28.01 -9.59 12.26
C ASP A 474 -27.63 -9.78 10.75
N MET A 475 -28.35 -9.16 9.82
CA MET A 475 -28.16 -9.17 8.37
C MET A 475 -28.10 -10.57 7.75
N VAL A 476 -28.79 -11.56 8.32
CA VAL A 476 -28.67 -13.00 7.95
C VAL A 476 -28.83 -13.23 6.43
N GLU A 477 -29.90 -12.73 5.82
CA GLU A 477 -30.13 -12.89 4.38
C GLU A 477 -29.18 -12.04 3.52
N THR A 478 -28.76 -10.86 3.98
CA THR A 478 -27.75 -10.02 3.30
C THR A 478 -26.37 -10.71 3.31
N LYS A 479 -25.92 -11.21 4.47
CA LYS A 479 -24.69 -12.01 4.63
C LYS A 479 -24.71 -13.23 3.74
N ARG A 480 -25.84 -13.95 3.72
CA ARG A 480 -26.05 -15.13 2.89
C ARG A 480 -25.95 -14.78 1.41
N ALA A 481 -26.72 -13.79 0.94
CA ALA A 481 -26.70 -13.36 -0.45
C ALA A 481 -25.30 -12.90 -0.91
N LEU A 482 -24.54 -12.21 -0.05
CA LEU A 482 -23.15 -11.83 -0.33
C LEU A 482 -22.19 -13.03 -0.33
N THR A 483 -22.41 -14.01 0.56
CA THR A 483 -21.61 -15.25 0.59
C THR A 483 -21.83 -16.09 -0.67
N GLU A 484 -23.09 -16.27 -1.07
CA GLU A 484 -23.49 -17.02 -2.27
C GLU A 484 -23.06 -16.30 -3.57
N ALA A 485 -23.12 -14.97 -3.63
CA ALA A 485 -22.81 -14.21 -4.84
C ALA A 485 -21.33 -13.77 -4.97
N VAL A 486 -20.57 -13.63 -3.87
CA VAL A 486 -19.19 -13.12 -3.89
C VAL A 486 -18.19 -14.16 -3.40
N LEU A 487 -18.43 -14.82 -2.26
CA LEU A 487 -17.43 -15.74 -1.69
C LEU A 487 -17.42 -17.10 -2.37
N TRP A 488 -18.58 -17.64 -2.77
CA TRP A 488 -18.65 -18.95 -3.41
C TRP A 488 -17.95 -19.02 -4.77
N PRO A 489 -18.11 -18.06 -5.72
CA PRO A 489 -17.36 -18.05 -6.97
C PRO A 489 -15.84 -18.07 -6.73
N LEU A 490 -15.36 -17.20 -5.84
CA LEU A 490 -13.93 -16.98 -5.57
C LEU A 490 -13.27 -18.10 -4.74
N ARG A 491 -14.04 -18.86 -3.96
CA ARG A 491 -13.53 -20.00 -3.17
C ARG A 491 -13.70 -21.35 -3.85
N HIS A 492 -14.65 -21.49 -4.77
CA HIS A 492 -15.05 -22.76 -5.36
C HIS A 492 -15.23 -22.73 -6.90
N PRO A 493 -14.30 -22.12 -7.68
CA PRO A 493 -14.45 -21.96 -9.13
C PRO A 493 -14.64 -23.30 -9.86
N ASP A 494 -13.91 -24.35 -9.44
CA ASP A 494 -14.08 -25.72 -9.95
C ASP A 494 -15.51 -26.25 -9.83
N SER A 495 -16.26 -25.84 -8.80
CA SER A 495 -17.64 -26.28 -8.60
C SER A 495 -18.61 -25.58 -9.55
N PHE A 496 -18.42 -24.27 -9.81
CA PHE A 496 -19.19 -23.55 -10.82
C PHE A 496 -18.91 -24.11 -12.23
N ALA A 497 -17.63 -24.30 -12.57
CA ALA A 497 -17.21 -24.88 -13.83
C ALA A 497 -17.76 -26.31 -14.05
N ARG A 498 -17.74 -27.16 -13.02
CA ARG A 498 -18.31 -28.53 -13.08
C ARG A 498 -19.84 -28.57 -13.15
N LEU A 499 -20.53 -27.55 -12.64
CA LEU A 499 -21.99 -27.45 -12.69
C LEU A 499 -22.50 -26.73 -13.95
N GLY A 500 -21.62 -26.08 -14.73
CA GLY A 500 -22.00 -25.31 -15.91
C GLY A 500 -22.79 -24.03 -15.58
N VAL A 501 -22.59 -23.49 -14.37
CA VAL A 501 -23.27 -22.27 -13.88
C VAL A 501 -22.31 -21.10 -13.98
N GLU A 502 -22.70 -20.04 -14.70
CA GLU A 502 -21.95 -18.78 -14.68
C GLU A 502 -22.15 -18.08 -13.33
N PRO A 503 -21.06 -17.67 -12.64
CA PRO A 503 -21.18 -16.86 -11.42
C PRO A 503 -21.67 -15.44 -11.75
N PRO A 504 -22.42 -14.79 -10.84
CA PRO A 504 -22.89 -13.43 -11.06
C PRO A 504 -21.70 -12.46 -11.15
N ARG A 505 -21.68 -11.59 -12.15
CA ARG A 505 -20.54 -10.68 -12.39
C ARG A 505 -20.51 -9.49 -11.43
N GLY A 506 -21.67 -9.10 -10.90
CA GLY A 506 -21.75 -7.97 -9.99
C GLY A 506 -22.97 -7.91 -9.08
N VAL A 507 -22.76 -7.33 -7.91
CA VAL A 507 -23.73 -7.14 -6.84
C VAL A 507 -23.94 -5.65 -6.59
N LEU A 508 -25.19 -5.22 -6.38
CA LEU A 508 -25.50 -3.88 -5.88
C LEU A 508 -26.10 -3.97 -4.47
N LEU A 509 -25.33 -3.54 -3.47
CA LEU A 509 -25.84 -3.25 -2.13
C LEU A 509 -26.57 -1.91 -2.14
N TYR A 510 -27.79 -1.88 -1.62
CA TYR A 510 -28.51 -0.64 -1.37
C TYR A 510 -29.30 -0.71 -0.07
N GLY A 511 -29.60 0.45 0.50
CA GLY A 511 -30.26 0.56 1.81
C GLY A 511 -30.01 1.95 2.41
N PRO A 512 -30.54 2.23 3.61
CA PRO A 512 -30.45 3.57 4.20
C PRO A 512 -29.00 4.00 4.49
N PRO A 513 -28.73 5.32 4.60
CA PRO A 513 -27.43 5.81 5.06
C PRO A 513 -27.13 5.30 6.48
N GLY A 514 -25.84 5.21 6.83
CA GLY A 514 -25.40 4.74 8.15
C GLY A 514 -25.59 3.25 8.46
N CYS A 515 -26.46 2.53 7.73
CA CYS A 515 -26.75 1.09 7.91
C CYS A 515 -25.66 0.14 7.40
N GLY A 516 -24.38 0.44 7.64
CA GLY A 516 -23.31 -0.56 7.55
C GLY A 516 -22.98 -1.16 6.18
N LYS A 517 -23.46 -0.65 5.03
CA LYS A 517 -23.09 -1.16 3.68
C LYS A 517 -21.56 -1.32 3.51
N THR A 518 -20.81 -0.25 3.76
CA THR A 518 -19.33 -0.26 3.72
C THR A 518 -18.70 -1.15 4.82
N PHE A 519 -19.44 -1.47 5.89
CA PHE A 519 -19.00 -2.31 7.01
C PHE A 519 -19.17 -3.81 6.70
N VAL A 520 -20.33 -4.23 6.17
CA VAL A 520 -20.54 -5.62 5.73
C VAL A 520 -19.62 -5.98 4.55
N VAL A 521 -19.26 -5.03 3.68
CA VAL A 521 -18.25 -5.24 2.63
C VAL A 521 -16.84 -5.43 3.20
N ARG A 522 -16.46 -4.71 4.25
CA ARG A 522 -15.18 -4.96 4.96
C ARG A 522 -15.17 -6.35 5.59
N ALA A 523 -16.26 -6.72 6.27
CA ALA A 523 -16.45 -8.04 6.88
C ALA A 523 -16.39 -9.19 5.84
N LEU A 524 -17.08 -9.02 4.71
CA LEU A 524 -17.07 -9.91 3.55
C LEU A 524 -15.64 -10.12 3.03
N ALA A 525 -14.88 -9.04 2.87
CA ALA A 525 -13.49 -9.09 2.40
C ALA A 525 -12.54 -9.82 3.36
N SER A 526 -12.61 -9.52 4.66
CA SER A 526 -11.79 -10.21 5.68
C SER A 526 -12.09 -11.71 5.70
N SER A 527 -13.38 -12.06 5.64
CA SER A 527 -13.84 -13.45 5.62
C SER A 527 -13.38 -14.16 4.35
N GLY A 528 -13.52 -13.51 3.19
CA GLY A 528 -13.11 -14.04 1.90
C GLY A 528 -11.59 -14.13 1.71
N GLN A 529 -10.80 -13.42 2.52
CA GLN A 529 -9.35 -13.21 2.33
C GLN A 529 -9.01 -12.61 0.95
N LEU A 530 -9.87 -11.72 0.46
CA LEU A 530 -9.78 -11.13 -0.88
C LEU A 530 -8.85 -9.89 -0.88
N SER A 531 -8.30 -9.54 -2.05
CA SER A 531 -7.88 -8.16 -2.30
C SER A 531 -9.13 -7.30 -2.55
N VAL A 532 -9.11 -6.03 -2.10
CA VAL A 532 -10.26 -5.12 -2.22
C VAL A 532 -9.81 -3.80 -2.82
N HIS A 533 -10.40 -3.43 -3.94
CA HIS A 533 -10.14 -2.16 -4.61
C HIS A 533 -11.31 -1.23 -4.37
N ALA A 534 -11.25 -0.50 -3.26
CA ALA A 534 -12.33 0.38 -2.81
C ALA A 534 -12.15 1.81 -3.36
N VAL A 535 -13.19 2.35 -4.00
CA VAL A 535 -13.23 3.75 -4.45
C VAL A 535 -14.63 4.32 -4.20
N LYS A 536 -14.71 5.56 -3.71
CA LYS A 536 -15.97 6.33 -3.63
C LYS A 536 -16.23 7.07 -4.94
N GLY A 537 -17.47 7.10 -5.42
CA GLY A 537 -17.84 7.71 -6.70
C GLY A 537 -17.39 9.17 -6.83
N ALA A 538 -17.62 9.99 -5.80
CA ALA A 538 -17.22 11.39 -5.78
C ALA A 538 -15.69 11.58 -5.91
N GLU A 539 -14.89 10.76 -5.23
CA GLU A 539 -13.42 10.88 -5.26
C GLU A 539 -12.80 10.58 -6.63
N LEU A 540 -13.41 9.67 -7.40
CA LEU A 540 -12.94 9.34 -8.76
C LEU A 540 -13.21 10.50 -9.75
N MET A 541 -14.28 11.26 -9.51
CA MET A 541 -14.62 12.46 -10.28
C MET A 541 -13.69 13.63 -9.90
N ASP A 542 -13.60 13.97 -8.61
CA ASP A 542 -12.90 15.18 -8.15
C ASP A 542 -11.37 15.09 -8.26
N LYS A 543 -10.76 13.95 -7.90
CA LYS A 543 -9.28 13.81 -7.89
C LYS A 543 -8.66 13.78 -9.29
N TRP A 544 -9.46 13.69 -10.37
CA TRP A 544 -9.01 13.42 -11.73
C TRP A 544 -9.67 14.29 -12.80
N VAL A 545 -9.70 15.62 -12.59
CA VAL A 545 -10.21 16.61 -13.56
C VAL A 545 -9.57 16.40 -14.95
N GLY A 546 -10.31 15.79 -15.87
CA GLY A 546 -9.84 15.45 -17.23
C GLY A 546 -9.15 14.09 -17.39
N SER A 547 -9.24 13.18 -16.42
CA SER A 547 -8.64 11.82 -16.49
C SER A 547 -9.41 10.71 -15.75
N SER A 548 -10.61 10.96 -15.24
CA SER A 548 -11.46 9.96 -14.56
C SER A 548 -11.67 8.65 -15.37
N GLU A 549 -11.75 8.73 -16.71
CA GLU A 549 -11.76 7.52 -17.58
C GLU A 549 -10.54 6.61 -17.34
N LYS A 550 -9.34 7.19 -17.24
CA LYS A 550 -8.09 6.44 -16.99
C LYS A 550 -8.09 5.85 -15.58
N ALA A 551 -8.65 6.56 -14.60
CA ALA A 551 -8.78 6.05 -13.23
C ALA A 551 -9.68 4.80 -13.15
N VAL A 552 -10.76 4.72 -13.94
CA VAL A 552 -11.60 3.50 -14.04
C VAL A 552 -10.81 2.34 -14.66
N ARG A 553 -10.12 2.54 -15.79
CA ARG A 553 -9.32 1.45 -16.42
C ARG A 553 -8.20 0.96 -15.50
N GLU A 554 -7.53 1.87 -14.79
CA GLU A 554 -6.49 1.56 -13.82
C GLU A 554 -7.02 0.91 -12.52
N LEU A 555 -8.28 1.13 -12.16
CA LEU A 555 -8.96 0.41 -11.08
C LEU A 555 -9.18 -1.07 -11.47
N PHE A 556 -9.79 -1.31 -12.63
CA PHE A 556 -10.07 -2.65 -13.12
C PHE A 556 -8.80 -3.43 -13.48
N ARG A 557 -7.76 -2.77 -14.02
CA ARG A 557 -6.43 -3.37 -14.21
C ARG A 557 -5.86 -3.90 -12.90
N ARG A 558 -5.76 -3.06 -11.86
CA ARG A 558 -5.23 -3.46 -10.54
C ARG A 558 -6.06 -4.56 -9.87
N ALA A 559 -7.35 -4.64 -10.14
CA ALA A 559 -8.20 -5.73 -9.66
C ALA A 559 -7.90 -7.07 -10.37
N ARG A 560 -7.65 -7.06 -11.68
CA ARG A 560 -7.21 -8.24 -12.45
C ARG A 560 -5.81 -8.69 -12.02
N ASP A 561 -4.87 -7.74 -11.87
CA ASP A 561 -3.48 -7.99 -11.44
C ASP A 561 -3.34 -8.60 -10.02
N SER A 562 -4.43 -8.65 -9.25
CA SER A 562 -4.47 -9.01 -7.83
C SER A 562 -5.54 -10.03 -7.46
N ALA A 563 -6.11 -10.73 -8.45
CA ALA A 563 -7.11 -11.76 -8.25
C ALA A 563 -6.64 -12.88 -7.28
N PRO A 564 -7.51 -13.49 -6.46
CA PRO A 564 -8.96 -13.24 -6.36
C PRO A 564 -9.27 -11.90 -5.67
N SER A 565 -10.10 -11.07 -6.31
CA SER A 565 -10.31 -9.68 -5.91
C SER A 565 -11.78 -9.22 -5.93
N LEU A 566 -12.03 -8.15 -5.17
CA LEU A 566 -13.32 -7.47 -5.05
C LEU A 566 -13.17 -5.99 -5.41
N ILE A 567 -13.76 -5.55 -6.51
CA ILE A 567 -13.89 -4.12 -6.82
C ILE A 567 -15.07 -3.57 -6.00
N PHE A 568 -14.81 -2.62 -5.11
CA PHE A 568 -15.86 -1.96 -4.33
C PHE A 568 -16.08 -0.52 -4.78
N LEU A 569 -17.25 -0.24 -5.32
CA LEU A 569 -17.69 1.08 -5.80
C LEU A 569 -18.69 1.66 -4.80
N ASP A 570 -18.20 2.38 -3.78
CA ASP A 570 -19.09 3.09 -2.84
C ASP A 570 -19.65 4.35 -3.52
N GLU A 571 -20.87 4.75 -3.15
CA GLU A 571 -21.59 5.88 -3.78
C GLU A 571 -21.65 5.77 -5.32
N VAL A 572 -21.98 4.58 -5.84
CA VAL A 572 -21.99 4.31 -7.29
C VAL A 572 -23.00 5.18 -8.06
N ASP A 573 -24.02 5.74 -7.38
CA ASP A 573 -24.93 6.75 -7.93
C ASP A 573 -24.26 8.10 -8.24
N ALA A 574 -23.15 8.44 -7.57
CA ALA A 574 -22.32 9.59 -7.92
C ALA A 574 -21.35 9.29 -9.08
N LEU A 575 -20.88 8.04 -9.20
CA LEU A 575 -20.02 7.58 -10.30
C LEU A 575 -20.78 7.43 -11.62
N ALA A 576 -22.04 6.98 -11.54
CA ALA A 576 -22.86 6.63 -12.69
C ALA A 576 -24.34 7.06 -12.55
N PRO A 577 -24.61 8.37 -12.45
CA PRO A 577 -25.97 8.89 -12.43
C PRO A 577 -26.69 8.66 -13.76
N ARG A 578 -28.03 8.69 -13.73
CA ARG A 578 -28.86 8.68 -14.95
C ARG A 578 -28.40 9.77 -15.94
N ARG A 579 -28.15 9.34 -17.18
CA ARG A 579 -27.73 10.19 -18.32
C ARG A 579 -28.61 11.43 -18.45
N GLY A 580 -27.98 12.58 -18.65
CA GLY A 580 -28.66 13.88 -18.76
C GLY A 580 -29.03 14.55 -17.42
N GLN A 581 -28.73 13.96 -16.26
CA GLN A 581 -28.80 14.68 -14.97
C GLN A 581 -27.50 15.40 -14.61
N SER A 582 -26.36 15.05 -15.21
CA SER A 582 -25.09 15.74 -15.03
C SER A 582 -25.05 17.05 -15.82
N SER A 583 -24.72 18.16 -15.17
CA SER A 583 -24.53 19.48 -15.82
C SER A 583 -23.19 19.63 -16.54
N ASP A 584 -22.26 18.69 -16.34
CA ASP A 584 -20.89 18.78 -16.85
C ASP A 584 -20.77 18.40 -18.33
N SER A 585 -19.63 18.76 -18.94
CA SER A 585 -19.34 18.70 -20.37
C SER A 585 -19.12 17.28 -20.94
N GLY A 586 -20.09 16.39 -20.72
CA GLY A 586 -20.04 14.99 -21.15
C GLY A 586 -18.92 14.19 -20.47
N VAL A 587 -18.50 14.60 -19.27
CA VAL A 587 -17.47 13.89 -18.48
C VAL A 587 -18.09 12.65 -17.82
N GLY A 588 -19.20 12.82 -17.10
CA GLY A 588 -19.93 11.72 -16.46
C GLY A 588 -20.30 10.60 -17.43
N ASP A 589 -20.96 10.92 -18.56
CA ASP A 589 -21.33 9.93 -19.58
C ASP A 589 -20.13 9.11 -20.11
N ARG A 590 -18.92 9.70 -20.17
CA ARG A 590 -17.70 9.00 -20.59
C ARG A 590 -17.11 8.13 -19.48
N VAL A 591 -17.21 8.54 -18.22
CA VAL A 591 -16.85 7.70 -17.06
C VAL A 591 -17.79 6.49 -16.98
N VAL A 592 -19.10 6.68 -17.19
CA VAL A 592 -20.07 5.58 -17.30
C VAL A 592 -19.74 4.69 -18.49
N ALA A 593 -19.45 5.24 -19.66
CA ALA A 593 -19.06 4.42 -20.83
C ALA A 593 -17.78 3.60 -20.57
N ALA A 594 -16.78 4.18 -19.90
CA ALA A 594 -15.56 3.47 -19.51
C ALA A 594 -15.86 2.36 -18.50
N LEU A 595 -16.67 2.62 -17.48
CA LEU A 595 -17.09 1.63 -16.48
C LEU A 595 -17.82 0.44 -17.15
N LEU A 596 -18.83 0.72 -17.99
CA LEU A 596 -19.54 -0.33 -18.72
C LEU A 596 -18.61 -1.15 -19.63
N THR A 597 -17.61 -0.51 -20.26
CA THR A 597 -16.62 -1.22 -21.11
C THR A 597 -15.74 -2.18 -20.30
N GLU A 598 -15.27 -1.75 -19.12
CA GLU A 598 -14.42 -2.58 -18.24
C GLU A 598 -15.21 -3.71 -17.55
N MET A 599 -16.52 -3.53 -17.34
CA MET A 599 -17.44 -4.55 -16.82
C MET A 599 -17.81 -5.60 -17.86
N ASP A 600 -18.12 -5.18 -19.09
CA ASP A 600 -18.51 -6.08 -20.18
C ASP A 600 -17.34 -7.02 -20.54
N GLY A 601 -16.15 -6.45 -20.77
CA GLY A 601 -14.86 -7.15 -20.88
C GLY A 601 -14.69 -8.05 -22.12
N VAL A 602 -13.58 -7.85 -22.87
CA VAL A 602 -13.20 -8.80 -23.93
C VAL A 602 -12.61 -10.09 -23.32
N GLU A 603 -11.85 -9.94 -22.23
CA GLU A 603 -11.45 -11.04 -21.36
C GLU A 603 -12.48 -11.17 -20.23
N PRO A 604 -12.94 -12.39 -19.89
CA PRO A 604 -13.81 -12.59 -18.74
C PRO A 604 -13.07 -12.24 -17.45
N LEU A 605 -13.79 -11.60 -16.52
CA LEU A 605 -13.32 -11.27 -15.16
C LEU A 605 -13.22 -12.54 -14.30
N GLN A 606 -12.30 -13.43 -14.66
CA GLN A 606 -11.97 -14.60 -13.85
C GLN A 606 -11.41 -14.14 -12.51
N ASP A 607 -11.99 -14.65 -11.43
CA ASP A 607 -11.66 -14.35 -10.05
C ASP A 607 -11.71 -12.86 -9.65
N VAL A 608 -12.49 -12.03 -10.36
CA VAL A 608 -12.75 -10.62 -9.99
C VAL A 608 -14.25 -10.37 -9.92
N VAL A 609 -14.76 -10.07 -8.71
CA VAL A 609 -16.18 -9.72 -8.48
C VAL A 609 -16.35 -8.22 -8.29
N ILE A 610 -17.45 -7.65 -8.79
CA ILE A 610 -17.78 -6.23 -8.66
C ILE A 610 -18.90 -6.05 -7.63
N LEU A 611 -18.73 -5.13 -6.70
CA LEU A 611 -19.75 -4.78 -5.72
C LEU A 611 -19.93 -3.25 -5.68
N GLY A 612 -21.10 -2.78 -6.10
CA GLY A 612 -21.52 -1.39 -5.91
C GLY A 612 -22.25 -1.21 -4.59
N ALA A 613 -22.14 -0.03 -3.98
CA ALA A 613 -22.99 0.42 -2.88
C ALA A 613 -23.63 1.77 -3.18
N THR A 614 -24.88 1.95 -2.75
CA THR A 614 -25.63 3.21 -2.91
C THR A 614 -26.61 3.46 -1.76
N ASN A 615 -26.94 4.73 -1.53
CA ASN A 615 -28.07 5.14 -0.68
C ASN A 615 -29.34 5.46 -1.50
N ARG A 616 -29.23 5.49 -2.84
CA ARG A 616 -30.21 6.02 -3.80
C ARG A 616 -30.20 5.21 -5.12
N PRO A 617 -30.61 3.94 -5.09
CA PRO A 617 -30.56 3.04 -6.25
C PRO A 617 -31.47 3.52 -7.42
N GLU A 618 -32.39 4.46 -7.17
CA GLU A 618 -33.16 5.14 -8.20
C GLU A 618 -32.34 6.10 -9.08
N LEU A 619 -31.19 6.60 -8.62
CA LEU A 619 -30.38 7.59 -9.35
C LEU A 619 -29.35 7.00 -10.33
N ILE A 620 -29.08 5.70 -10.26
CA ILE A 620 -28.10 4.99 -11.10
C ILE A 620 -28.59 4.89 -12.56
N ASP A 621 -27.68 4.93 -13.55
CA ASP A 621 -27.99 4.56 -14.94
C ASP A 621 -28.47 3.09 -15.02
N PRO A 622 -29.72 2.80 -15.47
CA PRO A 622 -30.24 1.44 -15.62
C PRO A 622 -29.43 0.55 -16.58
N ALA A 623 -28.48 1.10 -17.33
CA ALA A 623 -27.49 0.30 -18.06
C ALA A 623 -26.59 -0.56 -17.13
N LEU A 624 -26.33 -0.14 -15.89
CA LEU A 624 -25.53 -0.89 -14.92
C LEU A 624 -26.28 -2.08 -14.30
N LEU A 625 -27.60 -2.01 -14.20
CA LEU A 625 -28.46 -3.02 -13.56
C LEU A 625 -28.84 -4.18 -14.50
N ARG A 626 -28.17 -4.31 -15.65
CA ARG A 626 -28.45 -5.35 -16.65
C ARG A 626 -27.72 -6.65 -16.32
N PRO A 627 -28.22 -7.82 -16.80
CA PRO A 627 -27.50 -9.08 -16.72
C PRO A 627 -26.05 -8.96 -17.23
N GLY A 628 -25.12 -9.65 -16.57
CA GLY A 628 -23.67 -9.55 -16.77
C GLY A 628 -23.00 -8.32 -16.15
N ARG A 629 -23.75 -7.47 -15.42
CA ARG A 629 -23.24 -6.26 -14.74
C ARG A 629 -23.62 -6.28 -13.25
N LEU A 630 -24.19 -5.21 -12.69
CA LEU A 630 -24.69 -5.19 -11.30
C LEU A 630 -26.08 -5.86 -11.22
N GLU A 631 -26.13 -7.14 -11.60
CA GLU A 631 -27.37 -7.90 -11.79
C GLU A 631 -27.97 -8.42 -10.48
N LYS A 632 -27.16 -8.65 -9.45
CA LYS A 632 -27.63 -9.13 -8.14
C LYS A 632 -27.91 -7.96 -7.21
N LEU A 633 -29.17 -7.53 -7.15
CA LEU A 633 -29.67 -6.58 -6.15
C LEU A 633 -29.70 -7.23 -4.75
N VAL A 634 -29.20 -6.51 -3.74
CA VAL A 634 -29.22 -6.94 -2.33
C VAL A 634 -29.54 -5.74 -1.43
N PHE A 635 -30.64 -5.85 -0.68
CA PHE A 635 -31.01 -4.86 0.32
C PHE A 635 -30.21 -5.04 1.62
N VAL A 636 -29.89 -3.92 2.27
CA VAL A 636 -29.28 -3.86 3.59
C VAL A 636 -30.26 -3.13 4.54
N PRO A 637 -30.89 -3.84 5.49
CA PRO A 637 -31.90 -3.27 6.37
C PRO A 637 -31.30 -2.32 7.42
N PRO A 638 -32.13 -1.49 8.10
CA PRO A 638 -31.73 -0.85 9.34
C PRO A 638 -31.49 -1.90 10.45
N PRO A 639 -30.58 -1.63 11.42
CA PRO A 639 -30.26 -2.58 12.48
C PRO A 639 -31.36 -2.69 13.53
N ASP A 640 -31.77 -3.91 13.85
CA ASP A 640 -32.66 -4.22 14.98
C ASP A 640 -31.95 -4.12 16.34
N ALA A 641 -32.61 -4.49 17.44
CA ALA A 641 -32.03 -4.40 18.78
C ALA A 641 -30.81 -5.34 18.98
N GLU A 642 -30.82 -6.56 18.43
CA GLU A 642 -29.69 -7.49 18.54
C GLU A 642 -28.51 -7.00 17.69
N ALA A 643 -28.79 -6.49 16.49
CA ALA A 643 -27.83 -5.82 15.63
C ALA A 643 -27.19 -4.61 16.32
N ARG A 644 -28.01 -3.71 16.90
CA ARG A 644 -27.53 -2.52 17.63
C ARG A 644 -26.66 -2.91 18.82
N ARG A 645 -27.04 -3.93 19.59
CA ARG A 645 -26.20 -4.49 20.68
C ARG A 645 -24.85 -4.95 20.15
N ALA A 646 -24.82 -5.76 19.09
CA ALA A 646 -23.58 -6.26 18.51
C ALA A 646 -22.69 -5.12 17.97
N ILE A 647 -23.29 -4.10 17.33
CA ILE A 647 -22.60 -2.89 16.86
C ILE A 647 -22.01 -2.11 18.03
N LEU A 648 -22.76 -1.90 19.11
CA LEU A 648 -22.29 -1.23 20.32
C LEU A 648 -21.17 -2.01 21.01
N ALA A 649 -21.29 -3.33 21.15
CA ALA A 649 -20.25 -4.18 21.74
C ALA A 649 -18.97 -4.18 20.89
N THR A 650 -19.08 -4.22 19.57
CA THR A 650 -17.93 -4.17 18.64
C THR A 650 -17.25 -2.81 18.64
N ALA A 651 -18.02 -1.71 18.64
CA ALA A 651 -17.49 -0.35 18.70
C ALA A 651 -16.95 0.03 20.09
N GLY A 652 -17.51 -0.58 21.15
CA GLY A 652 -17.09 -0.44 22.53
C GLY A 652 -15.95 -1.39 22.96
N ALA A 653 -15.54 -2.34 22.11
CA ALA A 653 -14.49 -3.32 22.45
C ALA A 653 -13.12 -2.70 22.79
N SER A 654 -12.90 -1.43 22.43
CA SER A 654 -11.72 -0.63 22.77
C SER A 654 -12.02 0.54 23.72
N VAL A 655 -13.21 0.59 24.32
CA VAL A 655 -13.68 1.65 25.22
C VAL A 655 -14.08 1.03 26.56
N PRO A 656 -13.38 1.32 27.66
CA PRO A 656 -13.77 0.82 28.97
C PRO A 656 -15.11 1.43 29.39
N LEU A 657 -16.11 0.58 29.58
CA LEU A 657 -17.42 0.95 30.12
C LEU A 657 -17.44 0.66 31.63
N ALA A 658 -18.09 1.52 32.40
CA ALA A 658 -18.37 1.27 33.81
C ALA A 658 -19.57 0.32 33.99
N ASP A 659 -19.69 -0.28 35.18
CA ASP A 659 -20.72 -1.28 35.53
C ASP A 659 -22.17 -0.75 35.44
N ASP A 660 -22.37 0.56 35.26
CA ASP A 660 -23.66 1.22 35.06
C ASP A 660 -24.10 1.32 33.59
N VAL A 661 -23.22 1.01 32.63
CA VAL A 661 -23.51 1.06 31.18
C VAL A 661 -23.91 -0.33 30.65
N ASP A 662 -25.20 -0.65 30.75
CA ASP A 662 -25.76 -1.87 30.15
C ASP A 662 -26.00 -1.71 28.63
N LEU A 663 -25.32 -2.54 27.84
CA LEU A 663 -25.45 -2.59 26.38
C LEU A 663 -26.66 -3.41 25.89
N ASP A 664 -27.36 -4.16 26.74
CA ASP A 664 -28.64 -4.79 26.39
C ASP A 664 -29.74 -3.72 26.33
N SER A 665 -30.05 -3.08 27.47
CA SER A 665 -31.09 -2.04 27.53
C SER A 665 -30.79 -0.84 26.63
N LEU A 666 -29.53 -0.40 26.51
CA LEU A 666 -29.17 0.67 25.58
C LEU A 666 -29.49 0.34 24.11
N ALA A 667 -29.42 -0.93 23.70
CA ALA A 667 -29.70 -1.32 22.31
C ALA A 667 -31.21 -1.35 21.99
N GLU A 668 -32.05 -1.73 22.97
CA GLU A 668 -33.51 -1.62 22.88
C GLU A 668 -33.92 -0.15 22.71
N ASP A 669 -33.34 0.73 23.55
CA ASP A 669 -33.68 2.16 23.67
C ASP A 669 -33.22 3.05 22.49
N LEU A 670 -32.46 2.49 21.54
CA LEU A 670 -31.89 3.20 20.37
C LEU A 670 -32.64 2.90 19.06
N ASP A 671 -33.97 2.83 19.10
CA ASP A 671 -34.74 2.69 17.87
C ASP A 671 -34.59 3.90 16.93
N GLY A 672 -34.57 3.65 15.61
CA GLY A 672 -34.26 4.66 14.59
C GLY A 672 -32.78 5.08 14.49
N TYR A 673 -31.88 4.54 15.32
CA TYR A 673 -30.43 4.75 15.17
C TYR A 673 -29.85 3.80 14.12
N SER A 674 -29.05 4.34 13.20
CA SER A 674 -28.24 3.53 12.28
C SER A 674 -26.98 2.99 12.96
N ALA A 675 -26.25 2.08 12.30
CA ALA A 675 -24.98 1.57 12.81
C ALA A 675 -23.92 2.67 12.96
N ALA A 676 -23.95 3.69 12.09
CA ALA A 676 -23.11 4.88 12.20
C ALA A 676 -23.48 5.75 13.41
N ASP A 677 -24.77 5.88 13.73
CA ASP A 677 -25.22 6.67 14.89
C ASP A 677 -24.86 5.97 16.20
N CYS A 678 -24.96 4.63 16.27
CA CYS A 678 -24.51 3.86 17.43
C CYS A 678 -22.99 4.03 17.68
N ALA A 679 -22.18 4.02 16.61
CA ALA A 679 -20.73 4.25 16.69
C ALA A 679 -20.36 5.74 16.94
N ALA A 680 -21.23 6.68 16.57
CA ALA A 680 -21.08 8.09 16.92
C ALA A 680 -21.43 8.34 18.40
N LEU A 681 -22.47 7.68 18.91
CA LEU A 681 -22.92 7.78 20.30
C LEU A 681 -21.82 7.37 21.28
N LEU A 682 -21.22 6.18 21.10
CA LEU A 682 -20.11 5.74 21.97
C LEU A 682 -18.88 6.64 21.88
N ARG A 683 -18.61 7.24 20.71
CA ARG A 683 -17.50 8.17 20.53
C ARG A 683 -17.75 9.50 21.25
N GLU A 684 -18.96 10.05 21.15
CA GLU A 684 -19.31 11.28 21.86
C GLU A 684 -19.43 11.04 23.37
N ALA A 685 -19.80 9.82 23.82
CA ALA A 685 -19.76 9.43 25.23
C ALA A 685 -18.32 9.35 25.76
N ALA A 686 -17.39 8.75 24.99
CA ALA A 686 -15.96 8.78 25.32
C ALA A 686 -15.39 10.21 25.35
N LEU A 687 -15.80 11.08 24.41
CA LEU A 687 -15.42 12.50 24.44
C LEU A 687 -16.06 13.26 25.61
N ALA A 688 -17.29 12.93 26.02
CA ALA A 688 -17.93 13.50 27.21
C ALA A 688 -17.16 13.10 28.48
N ALA A 689 -16.80 11.82 28.61
CA ALA A 689 -15.96 11.31 29.69
C ALA A 689 -14.61 12.03 29.75
N MET A 690 -13.88 12.14 28.63
CA MET A 690 -12.59 12.86 28.57
C MET A 690 -12.70 14.38 28.84
N ARG A 691 -13.84 15.00 28.51
CA ARG A 691 -14.12 16.43 28.84
C ARG A 691 -14.49 16.61 30.32
N ARG A 692 -15.08 15.58 30.95
CA ARG A 692 -15.40 15.54 32.38
C ARG A 692 -14.14 15.36 33.22
N ASP A 693 -13.26 14.44 32.84
CA ASP A 693 -11.93 14.24 33.43
C ASP A 693 -11.00 13.53 32.42
N VAL A 694 -9.82 14.11 32.16
CA VAL A 694 -8.85 13.58 31.17
C VAL A 694 -8.10 12.34 31.68
N ASP A 695 -8.05 12.14 32.99
CA ASP A 695 -7.48 10.95 33.63
C ASP A 695 -8.56 9.87 33.92
N THR A 696 -9.82 10.05 33.45
CA THR A 696 -10.88 9.05 33.59
C THR A 696 -10.54 7.80 32.77
N ALA A 697 -10.72 6.63 33.38
CA ALA A 697 -10.41 5.33 32.76
C ALA A 697 -11.66 4.54 32.35
N VAL A 698 -12.86 5.13 32.47
CA VAL A 698 -14.16 4.55 32.10
C VAL A 698 -15.17 5.61 31.64
N VAL A 699 -16.09 5.19 30.78
CA VAL A 699 -17.31 5.91 30.35
C VAL A 699 -18.50 5.44 31.22
N THR A 700 -19.29 6.38 31.74
CA THR A 700 -20.45 6.12 32.62
C THR A 700 -21.80 6.31 31.90
N ALA A 701 -22.90 5.92 32.54
CA ALA A 701 -24.24 6.12 32.00
C ALA A 701 -24.59 7.60 31.79
N ASP A 702 -24.09 8.51 32.65
CA ASP A 702 -24.26 9.97 32.50
C ASP A 702 -23.54 10.51 31.25
N ASP A 703 -22.35 9.97 30.92
CA ASP A 703 -21.63 10.34 29.70
C ASP A 703 -22.39 9.87 28.44
N VAL A 704 -22.97 8.66 28.48
CA VAL A 704 -23.83 8.12 27.41
C VAL A 704 -25.12 8.92 27.27
N ALA A 705 -25.77 9.29 28.38
CA ALA A 705 -26.97 10.14 28.37
C ALA A 705 -26.66 11.52 27.74
N THR A 706 -25.53 12.13 28.11
CA THR A 706 -25.04 13.38 27.51
C THR A 706 -24.81 13.21 26.00
N ALA A 707 -24.26 12.07 25.57
CA ALA A 707 -24.05 11.77 24.15
C ALA A 707 -25.37 11.57 23.37
N ARG A 708 -26.42 10.98 23.96
CA ARG A 708 -27.76 10.84 23.33
C ARG A 708 -28.43 12.19 23.06
N ASP A 709 -28.04 13.25 23.76
CA ASP A 709 -28.55 14.60 23.49
C ASP A 709 -27.89 15.28 22.29
N ALA A 710 -26.65 14.90 21.97
CA ALA A 710 -25.92 15.35 20.77
C ALA A 710 -26.17 14.46 19.55
N VAL A 711 -26.22 13.14 19.74
CA VAL A 711 -26.40 12.13 18.68
C VAL A 711 -27.85 11.65 18.66
N ARG A 712 -28.63 12.17 17.69
CA ARG A 712 -30.06 11.85 17.47
C ARG A 712 -30.21 10.75 16.39
N PRO A 713 -31.33 9.99 16.37
CA PRO A 713 -31.59 9.00 15.33
C PRO A 713 -31.64 9.63 13.93
N SER A 714 -31.04 8.98 12.94
CA SER A 714 -30.93 9.52 11.56
C SER A 714 -31.87 8.85 10.54
N LEU A 715 -32.54 7.76 10.90
CA LEU A 715 -33.35 6.97 9.97
C LEU A 715 -34.77 7.54 9.80
N ASP A 716 -35.14 7.88 8.56
CA ASP A 716 -36.50 8.23 8.17
C ASP A 716 -37.29 6.95 7.79
N PRO A 717 -38.36 6.57 8.53
CA PRO A 717 -39.18 5.40 8.20
C PRO A 717 -39.79 5.43 6.79
N VAL A 718 -40.08 6.62 6.25
CA VAL A 718 -40.63 6.77 4.89
C VAL A 718 -39.56 6.43 3.84
N GLN A 719 -38.30 6.83 4.08
CA GLN A 719 -37.18 6.45 3.21
C GLN A 719 -36.88 4.94 3.31
N VAL A 720 -36.92 4.35 4.51
CA VAL A 720 -36.72 2.90 4.71
C VAL A 720 -37.74 2.09 3.89
N ALA A 721 -39.03 2.36 4.08
CA ALA A 721 -40.10 1.65 3.37
C ALA A 721 -40.02 1.84 1.83
N ALA A 722 -39.58 3.00 1.36
CA ALA A 722 -39.37 3.27 -0.07
C ALA A 722 -38.19 2.46 -0.67
N LEU A 723 -37.16 2.16 0.13
CA LEU A 723 -36.02 1.34 -0.26
C LEU A 723 -36.36 -0.16 -0.20
N GLU A 724 -37.09 -0.62 0.80
CA GLU A 724 -37.61 -2.00 0.86
C GLU A 724 -38.44 -2.34 -0.39
N ALA A 725 -39.40 -1.45 -0.72
CA ALA A 725 -40.24 -1.57 -1.90
C ALA A 725 -39.50 -1.44 -3.25
N TYR A 726 -38.23 -1.05 -3.26
CA TYR A 726 -37.40 -1.08 -4.48
C TYR A 726 -37.11 -2.52 -4.91
N SER A 727 -36.97 -3.46 -3.96
CA SER A 727 -36.73 -4.89 -4.27
C SER A 727 -37.89 -5.56 -5.01
N THR A 728 -39.11 -5.04 -4.84
CA THR A 728 -40.36 -5.62 -5.34
C THR A 728 -40.92 -4.88 -6.56
N ARG A 729 -40.14 -4.01 -7.21
CA ARG A 729 -40.53 -3.35 -8.46
C ARG A 729 -39.98 -4.12 -9.66
N GLU A 730 -40.89 -4.73 -10.42
CA GLU A 730 -40.65 -5.26 -11.77
C GLU A 730 -40.28 -4.16 -12.78
#